data_AF-A0A3P3YK56-F1
#
_entry.id   AF-A0A3P3YK56-F1
#
_cell.length_a   1.000
_cell.length_b   1.000
_cell.length_c   1.000
_cell.angle_alpha   90.00
_cell.angle_beta   90.00
_cell.angle_gamma   90.00
#
_symmetry.space_group_name_H-M   'P 1'
#
loop_
_entity.id
_entity.type
_entity.pdbx_description
1 polymer ?
#
loop_
_entity_poly.entity_id
_entity_poly.type
_entity_poly.pdbx_seq_one_letter_code
_entity_poly.pdbx_strand_id
1 'polypeptide(L)'
;MMASAPVVLLCALLLTPALATVLFSPYKDVTVAFNWNTNELRSAVTGTVSPLSSALTASGANTVTLAFATGACGTENWAGISGIALSVSNVKALSAAGINYIISTGGANGAFTCTNDADFLTFVNRYNTKNLVGIDFDVEGGQTQVDIDNLVQRVKTAQAIFPNLRWSFTVASFGGTANPIVGTYGLMVLQSINKYNLQGYIINLMTMDYGSASPNNCVIGANGQCDMGQSAVQAAMALHSQYNIPYSQIEVTPMIGGNDSPGETFTIADVATVAHFAVTNGLAGVHIWSFDRDTDCPTGSATTTCNSYGQAGTLGFSKAFVASLPGGPVAPVPTLTPAPTPASTASVPTPASPSTILFSPYKDITVSFNWNTNVLQTAVTGSVTPLTTALTQSGAKTITLAFATGACGTENWAGVSSAALAAANVNALSAAGINYIISTGGANGAFTCNNDADFLTFVNRYNSKNLVGIDFDIEVGQSQADVDNLVQRVKAAQTIFPNLRWSFTVASFGGSANPIIGTSGLKVLQSIKAFNLQGYIINLMTMDYGSASPNNCVIGANGQCNMGQSAVQAAMALHSQYNIPYSQIEVTPMIGGNDTPDETFTIADVATVAQFAVVNGLAGVHTWSLDRDRDCAPGSATPMCNTYGQAGTLGFTKAFIASLAASPPVPSPTPSLAPTTPAPTPLPAACSQLYDQCGGQGWLGSTCCATGSVCTVRSVWYSQCLAPTASSPTPAPTPAPTPTPTPAPALTPTPAPKSSPTPAPTPSPTPAPTPSPTPAATAPTPTSQAPTPLAISCSGEWNQCGGTGWTGPSCCAPGLQCRFFSVWYSQCVKGASAPAPTPTSAPTSAPTPAPTPAPTPSKSPSPTPTTAATSAAPPLSSSGGASPPILFSPYKDASIYLNWNTYQMGVSLSGAQASLLSTLPQVPALSVTTWAFATGACGTETWGGVSGQMIAAANVQAWANAGQRYIVSTGGAQGAFTCGNDNDFLTFINRYNSRSLVGIDFDIEAGQTQADVDGLVQRVKVAQAVFPGLRWSFTVATLGGTAQPSLGYYGTMVMSSIARYALTGYYINLMAMDYGSSAGGNCIVSGTTGQCQMGLSAVQSAINLHKAYNLPYSQIEVTPMIGGNDTPDETFTIDDVSTLTKFAVQNGLGGLHMWSLDRDTDCPPGPASPTCNTYGQAGTLGFTKAFLSGLAATTKPFVALDAPDDVVTSALWASPSATRAAPLLGVLVGVPVGIVLGMLAFGAYRLRSKRAAVVVQQHIPK
;
A
#
# COMPACT_ATOMS: atom_id res chain seq x y z
N MET A 1 36.03 52.38 -24.34
CA MET A 1 36.80 51.12 -24.55
C MET A 1 36.25 50.05 -23.63
N MET A 2 36.38 48.77 -24.01
CA MET A 2 36.34 47.52 -23.20
C MET A 2 35.58 47.59 -21.84
N ALA A 3 34.37 47.05 -21.66
CA ALA A 3 33.86 45.68 -21.88
C ALA A 3 34.24 44.67 -20.77
N SER A 4 33.27 44.34 -19.91
CA SER A 4 32.96 43.01 -19.35
C SER A 4 31.87 43.14 -18.28
N ALA A 5 30.94 42.18 -18.19
CA ALA A 5 29.84 42.17 -17.20
C ALA A 5 29.76 40.80 -16.49
N PRO A 6 29.38 40.75 -15.20
CA PRO A 6 29.03 39.50 -14.53
C PRO A 6 27.61 39.06 -14.90
N VAL A 7 27.40 37.75 -15.03
CA VAL A 7 26.12 37.15 -15.47
C VAL A 7 25.18 36.94 -14.28
N VAL A 8 23.89 37.22 -14.49
CA VAL A 8 22.79 36.81 -13.60
C VAL A 8 21.88 35.83 -14.34
N LEU A 9 22.15 34.53 -14.19
CA LEU A 9 21.21 33.43 -14.51
C LEU A 9 21.67 32.11 -13.87
N LEU A 10 20.77 31.12 -13.82
CA LEU A 10 20.94 29.76 -13.25
C LEU A 10 21.25 29.68 -11.74
N CYS A 11 20.17 29.65 -10.93
CA CYS A 11 20.04 28.64 -9.87
C CYS A 11 18.56 28.28 -9.61
N ALA A 12 17.80 28.13 -10.70
CA ALA A 12 16.38 27.78 -10.69
C ALA A 12 16.10 26.70 -11.75
N LEU A 13 16.55 25.47 -11.46
CA LEU A 13 16.21 24.27 -12.23
C LEU A 13 16.41 23.03 -11.33
N LEU A 14 15.68 21.94 -11.62
CA LEU A 14 15.83 20.60 -11.02
C LEU A 14 15.46 20.44 -9.53
N LEU A 15 14.22 20.79 -9.19
CA LEU A 15 13.37 19.90 -8.39
C LEU A 15 12.18 19.45 -9.25
N THR A 16 12.49 18.67 -10.29
CA THR A 16 11.50 17.86 -11.01
C THR A 16 11.13 16.65 -10.13
N PRO A 17 9.86 16.23 -10.06
CA PRO A 17 9.52 14.94 -9.46
C PRO A 17 10.25 13.83 -10.22
N ALA A 18 10.71 12.80 -9.50
CA ALA A 18 11.23 11.60 -10.12
C ALA A 18 10.07 10.87 -10.80
N LEU A 19 10.02 10.93 -12.14
CA LEU A 19 9.05 10.20 -12.94
C LEU A 19 9.22 8.70 -12.70
N ALA A 20 8.09 7.97 -12.59
CA ALA A 20 8.11 6.53 -12.49
C ALA A 20 8.81 5.93 -13.72
N THR A 21 9.86 5.14 -13.49
CA THR A 21 10.73 4.60 -14.55
C THR A 21 10.04 3.44 -15.25
N VAL A 22 9.33 3.74 -16.34
CA VAL A 22 8.74 2.74 -17.23
C VAL A 22 9.87 2.00 -17.96
N LEU A 23 9.91 0.66 -17.84
CA LEU A 23 10.90 -0.15 -18.55
C LEU A 23 10.63 -0.12 -20.06
N PHE A 24 11.67 0.03 -20.89
CA PHE A 24 11.57 -0.21 -22.34
C PHE A 24 12.50 -1.36 -22.75
N SER A 25 11.93 -2.42 -23.34
CA SER A 25 12.68 -3.61 -23.74
C SER A 25 12.09 -4.22 -25.03
N PRO A 26 12.62 -3.87 -26.23
CA PRO A 26 12.16 -4.47 -27.49
C PRO A 26 12.46 -5.98 -27.51
N TYR A 27 11.57 -6.77 -28.12
CA TYR A 27 11.79 -8.20 -28.29
C TYR A 27 12.81 -8.47 -29.40
N LYS A 28 13.71 -9.42 -29.19
CA LYS A 28 14.69 -9.91 -30.16
C LYS A 28 14.40 -11.38 -30.44
N ASP A 29 13.77 -11.62 -31.59
CA ASP A 29 13.66 -12.94 -32.21
C ASP A 29 15.07 -13.51 -32.45
N VAL A 30 15.40 -14.62 -31.81
CA VAL A 30 16.72 -15.26 -31.92
C VAL A 30 16.97 -15.90 -33.28
N THR A 31 15.95 -16.18 -34.10
CA THR A 31 16.09 -16.77 -35.43
C THR A 31 16.58 -15.76 -36.46
N VAL A 32 16.15 -14.50 -36.32
CA VAL A 32 16.45 -13.42 -37.27
C VAL A 32 17.92 -13.01 -37.18
N ALA A 33 18.60 -12.99 -38.33
CA ALA A 33 20.01 -12.61 -38.49
C ALA A 33 21.03 -13.39 -37.62
N PHE A 34 20.66 -14.57 -37.09
CA PHE A 34 21.52 -15.36 -36.20
C PHE A 34 22.80 -15.89 -36.86
N ASN A 35 23.91 -15.91 -36.10
CA ASN A 35 25.17 -16.50 -36.56
C ASN A 35 25.32 -17.94 -36.06
N TRP A 36 24.68 -18.88 -36.77
CA TRP A 36 24.66 -20.32 -36.47
C TRP A 36 26.05 -20.98 -36.34
N ASN A 37 27.13 -20.34 -36.82
CA ASN A 37 28.50 -20.85 -36.69
C ASN A 37 29.17 -20.49 -35.34
N THR A 38 28.67 -19.46 -34.64
CA THR A 38 29.25 -18.96 -33.37
C THR A 38 28.23 -18.86 -32.24
N ASN A 39 26.96 -19.16 -32.52
CA ASN A 39 25.80 -18.96 -31.65
C ASN A 39 25.60 -17.48 -31.23
N GLU A 40 26.06 -16.52 -32.04
CA GLU A 40 25.98 -15.09 -31.75
C GLU A 40 24.69 -14.46 -32.31
N LEU A 41 23.98 -13.73 -31.44
CA LEU A 41 22.86 -12.85 -31.78
C LEU A 41 23.37 -11.59 -32.47
N ARG A 42 22.86 -11.37 -33.67
CA ARG A 42 23.16 -10.21 -34.51
C ARG A 42 21.85 -9.60 -34.99
N SER A 43 21.92 -8.38 -35.52
CA SER A 43 20.79 -7.70 -36.14
C SER A 43 21.20 -7.10 -37.48
N ALA A 44 20.27 -7.09 -38.42
CA ALA A 44 20.41 -6.47 -39.74
C ALA A 44 19.65 -5.13 -39.86
N VAL A 45 18.98 -4.67 -38.80
CA VAL A 45 18.03 -3.54 -38.81
C VAL A 45 18.64 -2.23 -39.34
N THR A 46 19.95 -2.03 -39.13
CA THR A 46 20.72 -0.87 -39.63
C THR A 46 21.17 -0.98 -41.09
N GLY A 47 20.67 -1.98 -41.84
CA GLY A 47 21.11 -2.31 -43.20
C GLY A 47 22.47 -3.02 -43.28
N THR A 48 23.15 -3.25 -42.15
CA THR A 48 24.41 -4.00 -42.05
C THR A 48 24.36 -4.96 -40.87
N VAL A 49 24.62 -6.25 -41.12
CA VAL A 49 24.58 -7.28 -40.07
C VAL A 49 25.68 -7.00 -39.03
N SER A 50 25.27 -6.71 -37.80
CA SER A 50 26.13 -6.27 -36.70
C SER A 50 25.77 -6.99 -35.39
N PRO A 51 26.70 -7.13 -34.42
CA PRO A 51 26.39 -7.74 -33.12
C PRO A 51 25.22 -7.03 -32.43
N LEU A 52 24.33 -7.79 -31.78
CA LEU A 52 23.08 -7.26 -31.20
C LEU A 52 23.33 -6.06 -30.27
N SER A 53 24.38 -6.11 -29.45
CA SER A 53 24.75 -5.02 -28.54
C SER A 53 25.06 -3.70 -29.25
N SER A 54 25.69 -3.76 -30.43
CA SER A 54 25.98 -2.56 -31.24
C SER A 54 24.70 -1.96 -31.85
N ALA A 55 23.77 -2.81 -32.30
CA ALA A 55 22.50 -2.37 -32.85
C ALA A 55 21.59 -1.75 -31.77
N LEU A 56 21.48 -2.39 -30.58
CA LEU A 56 20.75 -1.84 -29.44
C LEU A 56 21.32 -0.48 -29.00
N THR A 57 22.65 -0.35 -28.91
CA THR A 57 23.33 0.93 -28.62
C THR A 57 22.95 2.03 -29.63
N ALA A 58 22.78 1.70 -30.91
CA ALA A 58 22.36 2.65 -31.96
C ALA A 58 20.86 3.04 -31.91
N SER A 59 20.05 2.32 -31.13
CA SER A 59 18.63 2.63 -30.88
C SER A 59 18.40 3.46 -29.62
N GLY A 60 19.35 3.41 -28.68
CA GLY A 60 19.21 3.97 -27.32
C GLY A 60 18.58 3.02 -26.30
N ALA A 61 18.09 1.84 -26.72
CA ALA A 61 17.58 0.82 -25.81
C ALA A 61 18.71 0.24 -24.94
N ASN A 62 18.50 0.26 -23.61
CA ASN A 62 19.43 -0.27 -22.61
C ASN A 62 19.06 -1.67 -22.09
N THR A 63 17.88 -2.16 -22.48
CA THR A 63 17.33 -3.48 -22.13
C THR A 63 16.82 -4.16 -23.41
N VAL A 64 16.82 -5.50 -23.48
CA VAL A 64 16.29 -6.29 -24.60
C VAL A 64 15.62 -7.57 -24.11
N THR A 65 14.49 -7.97 -24.68
CA THR A 65 13.84 -9.25 -24.36
C THR A 65 14.26 -10.32 -25.38
N LEU A 66 14.98 -11.36 -24.96
CA LEU A 66 15.44 -12.42 -25.85
C LEU A 66 14.35 -13.47 -26.02
N ALA A 67 13.94 -13.75 -27.26
CA ALA A 67 12.74 -14.51 -27.59
C ALA A 67 13.01 -15.60 -28.65
N PHE A 68 12.76 -16.89 -28.42
CA PHE A 68 12.16 -17.54 -27.24
C PHE A 68 12.87 -18.86 -26.89
N ALA A 69 12.87 -19.21 -25.60
CA ALA A 69 13.16 -20.57 -25.16
C ALA A 69 11.93 -21.48 -25.33
N THR A 70 12.12 -22.68 -25.85
CA THR A 70 11.04 -23.66 -26.10
C THR A 70 11.36 -25.03 -25.49
N GLY A 71 10.33 -25.83 -25.24
CA GLY A 71 10.45 -27.15 -24.63
C GLY A 71 10.54 -27.12 -23.09
N ALA A 72 11.13 -28.16 -22.50
CA ALA A 72 11.23 -28.30 -21.06
C ALA A 72 12.37 -27.48 -20.46
N CYS A 73 12.08 -26.73 -19.40
CA CYS A 73 13.06 -26.02 -18.57
C CYS A 73 14.27 -26.89 -18.20
N GLY A 74 15.45 -26.27 -18.05
CA GLY A 74 16.69 -26.97 -17.75
C GLY A 74 17.33 -27.63 -18.98
N THR A 75 16.52 -28.05 -19.94
CA THR A 75 16.91 -28.63 -21.24
C THR A 75 16.47 -27.80 -22.45
N GLU A 76 16.12 -26.53 -22.25
CA GLU A 76 15.40 -25.72 -23.21
C GLU A 76 16.17 -25.40 -24.50
N ASN A 77 15.40 -25.29 -25.58
CA ASN A 77 15.86 -25.14 -26.95
C ASN A 77 15.53 -23.74 -27.49
N TRP A 78 16.54 -23.10 -28.10
CA TRP A 78 16.44 -21.83 -28.79
C TRP A 78 16.63 -22.08 -30.28
N ALA A 79 15.53 -22.36 -30.98
CA ALA A 79 15.47 -22.58 -32.43
C ALA A 79 16.50 -23.58 -33.01
N GLY A 80 16.94 -24.58 -32.24
CA GLY A 80 17.90 -25.61 -32.65
C GLY A 80 19.23 -25.60 -31.87
N ILE A 81 19.47 -24.62 -31.00
CA ILE A 81 20.62 -24.62 -30.08
C ILE A 81 20.18 -24.75 -28.61
N SER A 82 21.02 -25.35 -27.78
CA SER A 82 20.75 -25.45 -26.33
C SER A 82 20.89 -24.09 -25.64
N GLY A 83 20.15 -23.88 -24.56
CA GLY A 83 20.28 -22.67 -23.75
C GLY A 83 21.70 -22.37 -23.26
N ILE A 84 22.52 -23.41 -23.05
CA ILE A 84 23.94 -23.27 -22.68
C ILE A 84 24.72 -22.56 -23.80
N ALA A 85 24.52 -22.98 -25.05
CA ALA A 85 25.17 -22.39 -26.22
C ALA A 85 24.76 -20.93 -26.41
N LEU A 86 23.47 -20.61 -26.23
CA LEU A 86 22.98 -19.23 -26.29
C LEU A 86 23.59 -18.37 -25.17
N SER A 87 23.61 -18.86 -23.92
CA SER A 87 24.11 -18.10 -22.77
C SER A 87 25.61 -17.78 -22.91
N VAL A 88 26.44 -18.79 -23.27
CA VAL A 88 27.89 -18.63 -23.41
C VAL A 88 28.27 -17.54 -24.43
N SER A 89 27.60 -17.50 -25.59
CA SER A 89 27.90 -16.52 -26.63
C SER A 89 27.26 -15.15 -26.37
N ASN A 90 26.04 -15.08 -25.82
CA ASN A 90 25.23 -13.84 -25.85
C ASN A 90 25.08 -13.13 -24.51
N VAL A 91 24.74 -13.87 -23.44
CA VAL A 91 24.55 -13.27 -22.10
C VAL A 91 25.81 -12.54 -21.66
N LYS A 92 26.98 -13.17 -21.89
CA LYS A 92 28.28 -12.58 -21.61
C LYS A 92 28.54 -11.31 -22.45
N ALA A 93 28.13 -11.28 -23.71
CA ALA A 93 28.34 -10.13 -24.60
C ALA A 93 27.44 -8.93 -24.21
N LEU A 94 26.17 -9.18 -23.90
CA LEU A 94 25.24 -8.15 -23.40
C LEU A 94 25.71 -7.59 -22.05
N SER A 95 26.08 -8.47 -21.11
CA SER A 95 26.61 -8.08 -19.79
C SER A 95 27.93 -7.30 -19.87
N ALA A 96 28.79 -7.59 -20.86
CA ALA A 96 30.01 -6.84 -21.12
C ALA A 96 29.75 -5.47 -21.77
N ALA A 97 28.69 -5.35 -22.57
CA ALA A 97 28.20 -4.07 -23.09
C ALA A 97 27.42 -3.25 -22.05
N GLY A 98 27.12 -3.82 -20.88
CA GLY A 98 26.29 -3.19 -19.84
C GLY A 98 24.79 -3.17 -20.17
N ILE A 99 24.36 -3.95 -21.18
CA ILE A 99 22.97 -4.04 -21.64
C ILE A 99 22.23 -5.06 -20.77
N ASN A 100 21.09 -4.64 -20.24
CA ASN A 100 20.18 -5.49 -19.48
C ASN A 100 19.39 -6.41 -20.41
N TYR A 101 18.88 -7.53 -19.90
CA TYR A 101 18.05 -8.43 -20.70
C TYR A 101 16.98 -9.14 -19.89
N ILE A 102 15.88 -9.44 -20.57
CA ILE A 102 14.82 -10.36 -20.14
C ILE A 102 14.96 -11.64 -20.95
N ILE A 103 14.72 -12.80 -20.34
CA ILE A 103 14.62 -14.08 -21.05
C ILE A 103 13.15 -14.43 -21.20
N SER A 104 12.64 -14.42 -22.44
CA SER A 104 11.28 -14.85 -22.75
C SER A 104 11.25 -16.31 -23.22
N THR A 105 10.13 -16.97 -22.93
CA THR A 105 9.91 -18.41 -23.12
C THR A 105 8.55 -18.65 -23.75
N GLY A 106 8.42 -19.69 -24.57
CA GLY A 106 7.18 -19.98 -25.29
C GLY A 106 7.10 -19.27 -26.65
N GLY A 107 6.06 -18.47 -26.84
CA GLY A 107 5.75 -17.79 -28.09
C GLY A 107 5.09 -18.71 -29.15
N ALA A 108 4.55 -18.11 -30.22
CA ALA A 108 3.69 -18.75 -31.22
C ALA A 108 4.30 -19.98 -31.93
N ASN A 109 5.61 -20.14 -31.89
CA ASN A 109 6.34 -21.23 -32.54
C ASN A 109 6.69 -22.41 -31.60
N GLY A 110 6.33 -22.38 -30.31
CA GLY A 110 6.42 -23.57 -29.46
C GLY A 110 6.24 -23.31 -27.97
N ALA A 111 5.54 -24.22 -27.28
CA ALA A 111 5.33 -24.14 -25.84
C ALA A 111 6.63 -24.28 -25.02
N PHE A 112 6.69 -23.58 -23.90
CA PHE A 112 7.64 -23.83 -22.80
C PHE A 112 6.92 -24.47 -21.63
N THR A 113 7.52 -25.50 -21.02
CA THR A 113 6.95 -26.23 -19.88
C THR A 113 7.99 -26.45 -18.79
N CYS A 114 7.55 -26.62 -17.55
CA CYS A 114 8.45 -26.96 -16.45
C CYS A 114 7.72 -27.73 -15.35
N THR A 115 8.21 -28.90 -14.98
CA THR A 115 7.49 -29.83 -14.07
C THR A 115 8.00 -29.84 -12.64
N ASN A 116 9.21 -29.34 -12.40
CA ASN A 116 9.87 -29.37 -11.09
C ASN A 116 10.79 -28.16 -10.86
N ASP A 117 11.03 -27.84 -9.59
CA ASP A 117 11.78 -26.64 -9.20
C ASP A 117 13.29 -26.74 -9.50
N ALA A 118 13.88 -27.94 -9.58
CA ALA A 118 15.32 -28.11 -9.82
C ALA A 118 15.72 -27.77 -11.27
N ASP A 119 14.92 -28.20 -12.24
CA ASP A 119 15.10 -27.86 -13.65
C ASP A 119 14.74 -26.38 -13.91
N PHE A 120 13.74 -25.83 -13.20
CA PHE A 120 13.42 -24.40 -13.24
C PHE A 120 14.58 -23.54 -12.73
N LEU A 121 15.18 -23.89 -11.59
CA LEU A 121 16.34 -23.18 -11.05
C LEU A 121 17.59 -23.38 -11.93
N THR A 122 17.71 -24.51 -12.63
CA THR A 122 18.76 -24.74 -13.62
C THR A 122 18.58 -23.84 -14.84
N PHE A 123 17.34 -23.64 -15.31
CA PHE A 123 17.00 -22.66 -16.34
C PHE A 123 17.32 -21.23 -15.89
N VAL A 124 16.81 -20.76 -14.74
CA VAL A 124 17.02 -19.37 -14.32
C VAL A 124 18.50 -19.06 -14.04
N ASN A 125 19.22 -19.95 -13.36
CA ASN A 125 20.64 -19.73 -13.06
C ASN A 125 21.55 -19.73 -14.31
N ARG A 126 21.15 -20.38 -15.41
CA ARG A 126 21.88 -20.36 -16.69
C ARG A 126 21.95 -18.98 -17.33
N TYR A 127 20.99 -18.11 -17.01
CA TYR A 127 20.91 -16.73 -17.51
C TYR A 127 21.15 -15.67 -16.44
N ASN A 128 21.24 -16.07 -15.16
CA ASN A 128 21.42 -15.19 -14.02
C ASN A 128 22.78 -14.47 -14.05
N THR A 129 22.74 -13.16 -14.32
CA THR A 129 23.86 -12.23 -14.11
C THR A 129 23.32 -10.92 -13.54
N LYS A 130 24.20 -10.00 -13.15
CA LYS A 130 23.85 -8.62 -12.75
C LYS A 130 23.02 -7.83 -13.79
N ASN A 131 22.92 -8.31 -15.04
CA ASN A 131 22.20 -7.68 -16.15
C ASN A 131 20.92 -8.45 -16.53
N LEU A 132 20.62 -9.60 -15.93
CA LEU A 132 19.30 -10.22 -16.03
C LEU A 132 18.31 -9.39 -15.20
N VAL A 133 17.27 -8.83 -15.84
CA VAL A 133 16.25 -8.01 -15.15
C VAL A 133 14.88 -8.68 -15.06
N GLY A 134 14.62 -9.73 -15.85
CA GLY A 134 13.38 -10.49 -15.75
C GLY A 134 13.40 -11.85 -16.46
N ILE A 135 12.45 -12.70 -16.09
CA ILE A 135 12.02 -13.86 -16.87
C ILE A 135 10.59 -13.60 -17.32
N ASP A 136 10.30 -13.93 -18.57
CA ASP A 136 9.00 -13.78 -19.21
C ASP A 136 8.46 -15.13 -19.72
N PHE A 137 7.16 -15.33 -19.54
CA PHE A 137 6.43 -16.51 -20.00
C PHE A 137 5.38 -16.09 -21.02
N ASP A 138 5.67 -16.29 -22.30
CA ASP A 138 4.76 -15.99 -23.39
C ASP A 138 3.87 -17.20 -23.69
N VAL A 139 2.61 -17.09 -23.26
CA VAL A 139 1.65 -18.21 -23.19
C VAL A 139 0.64 -18.09 -24.32
N GLU A 140 1.11 -18.25 -25.54
CA GLU A 140 0.31 -18.15 -26.77
C GLU A 140 -0.42 -19.45 -27.13
N GLY A 141 0.22 -20.62 -26.89
CA GLY A 141 -0.37 -21.89 -27.26
C GLY A 141 0.49 -23.13 -27.01
N GLY A 142 -0.18 -24.24 -26.75
CA GLY A 142 0.43 -25.57 -26.58
C GLY A 142 0.68 -25.98 -25.13
N GLN A 143 0.70 -25.05 -24.18
CA GLN A 143 0.62 -25.36 -22.74
C GLN A 143 -0.79 -25.79 -22.33
N THR A 144 -0.90 -26.78 -21.44
CA THR A 144 -2.17 -27.07 -20.74
C THR A 144 -2.30 -26.23 -19.45
N GLN A 145 -3.48 -26.26 -18.81
CA GLN A 145 -3.63 -25.65 -17.47
C GLN A 145 -2.64 -26.25 -16.46
N VAL A 146 -2.28 -27.53 -16.60
CA VAL A 146 -1.32 -28.20 -15.69
C VAL A 146 0.11 -27.67 -15.92
N ASP A 147 0.47 -27.32 -17.15
CA ASP A 147 1.78 -26.72 -17.45
C ASP A 147 1.86 -25.29 -16.89
N ILE A 148 0.81 -24.48 -17.10
CA ILE A 148 0.70 -23.12 -16.54
C ILE A 148 0.68 -23.16 -15.00
N ASP A 149 -0.07 -24.09 -14.41
CA ASP A 149 -0.11 -24.33 -12.97
C ASP A 149 1.25 -24.71 -12.38
N ASN A 150 2.06 -25.46 -13.12
CA ASN A 150 3.42 -25.73 -12.70
C ASN A 150 4.32 -24.50 -12.86
N LEU A 151 4.26 -23.78 -13.99
CA LEU A 151 5.05 -22.56 -14.20
C LEU A 151 4.79 -21.53 -13.10
N VAL A 152 3.53 -21.22 -12.78
CA VAL A 152 3.15 -20.29 -11.70
C VAL A 152 3.64 -20.76 -10.33
N GLN A 153 3.58 -22.07 -10.04
CA GLN A 153 4.19 -22.62 -8.81
C GLN A 153 5.71 -22.44 -8.79
N ARG A 154 6.45 -22.75 -9.87
CA ARG A 154 7.92 -22.63 -9.88
C ARG A 154 8.36 -21.17 -9.84
N VAL A 155 7.61 -20.25 -10.45
CA VAL A 155 7.80 -18.80 -10.29
C VAL A 155 7.64 -18.40 -8.82
N LYS A 156 6.58 -18.87 -8.14
CA LYS A 156 6.37 -18.59 -6.71
C LYS A 156 7.52 -19.13 -5.83
N THR A 157 8.06 -20.32 -6.13
CA THR A 157 9.26 -20.84 -5.46
C THR A 157 10.49 -19.97 -5.74
N ALA A 158 10.71 -19.60 -7.00
CA ALA A 158 11.89 -18.87 -7.44
C ALA A 158 11.91 -17.40 -6.99
N GLN A 159 10.76 -16.77 -6.72
CA GLN A 159 10.68 -15.43 -6.13
C GLN A 159 11.37 -15.35 -4.76
N ALA A 160 11.38 -16.43 -3.97
CA ALA A 160 12.12 -16.48 -2.71
C ALA A 160 13.66 -16.51 -2.89
N ILE A 161 14.13 -16.85 -4.09
CA ILE A 161 15.56 -17.02 -4.44
C ILE A 161 16.06 -15.83 -5.27
N PHE A 162 15.18 -15.24 -6.10
CA PHE A 162 15.46 -14.08 -6.95
C PHE A 162 14.43 -12.96 -6.71
N PRO A 163 14.37 -12.36 -5.49
CA PRO A 163 13.32 -11.39 -5.12
C PRO A 163 13.37 -10.07 -5.90
N ASN A 164 14.51 -9.75 -6.53
CA ASN A 164 14.70 -8.56 -7.37
C ASN A 164 14.49 -8.82 -8.87
N LEU A 165 14.16 -10.06 -9.26
CA LEU A 165 13.96 -10.46 -10.65
C LEU A 165 12.49 -10.24 -11.03
N ARG A 166 12.22 -9.63 -12.18
CA ARG A 166 10.85 -9.48 -12.69
C ARG A 166 10.31 -10.82 -13.22
N TRP A 167 9.02 -11.04 -13.03
CA TRP A 167 8.33 -12.25 -13.49
C TRP A 167 7.07 -11.83 -14.26
N SER A 168 7.19 -11.74 -15.59
CA SER A 168 6.09 -11.36 -16.49
C SER A 168 5.44 -12.59 -17.12
N PHE A 169 4.15 -12.49 -17.40
CA PHE A 169 3.41 -13.43 -18.24
C PHE A 169 2.88 -12.66 -19.45
N THR A 170 3.41 -12.94 -20.63
CA THR A 170 2.97 -12.36 -21.89
C THR A 170 1.79 -13.15 -22.44
N VAL A 171 0.70 -12.45 -22.79
CA VAL A 171 -0.59 -13.06 -23.14
C VAL A 171 -1.33 -12.27 -24.23
N ALA A 172 -2.03 -13.00 -25.10
CA ALA A 172 -2.88 -12.40 -26.14
C ALA A 172 -4.05 -11.60 -25.54
N SER A 173 -4.33 -10.41 -26.12
CA SER A 173 -5.31 -9.45 -25.61
C SER A 173 -6.22 -8.88 -26.70
N PHE A 174 -7.36 -8.34 -26.27
CA PHE A 174 -8.22 -7.47 -27.08
C PHE A 174 -8.02 -6.01 -26.65
N GLY A 175 -8.11 -5.08 -27.60
CA GLY A 175 -8.02 -3.64 -27.36
C GLY A 175 -9.36 -2.91 -27.40
N GLY A 176 -10.49 -3.63 -27.27
CA GLY A 176 -11.85 -3.08 -27.37
C GLY A 176 -12.65 -3.24 -26.08
N THR A 177 -13.95 -3.54 -26.22
CA THR A 177 -14.87 -3.79 -25.10
C THR A 177 -15.01 -5.27 -24.72
N ALA A 178 -14.14 -6.16 -25.22
CA ALA A 178 -14.20 -7.59 -24.91
C ALA A 178 -14.09 -7.86 -23.39
N ASN A 179 -14.91 -8.80 -22.91
CA ASN A 179 -14.86 -9.36 -21.57
C ASN A 179 -15.01 -10.89 -21.71
N PRO A 180 -13.95 -11.68 -21.48
CA PRO A 180 -12.62 -11.28 -20.99
C PRO A 180 -11.84 -10.41 -22.00
N ILE A 181 -11.01 -9.50 -21.50
CA ILE A 181 -10.07 -8.73 -22.33
C ILE A 181 -8.84 -9.55 -22.76
N VAL A 182 -8.56 -10.67 -22.09
CA VAL A 182 -7.48 -11.60 -22.42
C VAL A 182 -8.01 -12.86 -23.08
N GLY A 183 -7.21 -13.46 -23.97
CA GLY A 183 -7.53 -14.74 -24.60
C GLY A 183 -7.55 -15.92 -23.60
N THR A 184 -7.93 -17.10 -24.09
CA THR A 184 -8.09 -18.32 -23.26
C THR A 184 -6.87 -18.62 -22.39
N TYR A 185 -5.66 -18.55 -22.93
CA TYR A 185 -4.44 -18.79 -22.16
C TYR A 185 -4.16 -17.69 -21.13
N GLY A 186 -4.52 -16.45 -21.40
CA GLY A 186 -4.48 -15.36 -20.41
C GLY A 186 -5.45 -15.61 -19.25
N LEU A 187 -6.66 -16.12 -19.52
CA LEU A 187 -7.54 -16.60 -18.45
C LEU A 187 -6.93 -17.75 -17.64
N MET A 188 -6.28 -18.71 -18.31
CA MET A 188 -5.62 -19.85 -17.65
C MET A 188 -4.46 -19.40 -16.74
N VAL A 189 -3.68 -18.39 -17.17
CA VAL A 189 -2.64 -17.72 -16.38
C VAL A 189 -3.27 -17.00 -15.17
N LEU A 190 -4.29 -16.15 -15.38
CA LEU A 190 -4.94 -15.41 -14.29
C LEU A 190 -5.63 -16.33 -13.28
N GLN A 191 -6.27 -17.42 -13.72
CA GLN A 191 -6.82 -18.46 -12.85
C GLN A 191 -5.71 -19.13 -12.02
N SER A 192 -4.56 -19.42 -12.63
CA SER A 192 -3.43 -20.04 -11.95
C SER A 192 -2.77 -19.11 -10.92
N ILE A 193 -2.53 -17.85 -11.29
CA ILE A 193 -2.01 -16.80 -10.40
C ILE A 193 -2.88 -16.66 -9.15
N ASN A 194 -4.22 -16.63 -9.31
CA ASN A 194 -5.15 -16.60 -8.20
C ASN A 194 -5.14 -17.91 -7.39
N LYS A 195 -5.17 -19.07 -8.06
CA LYS A 195 -5.16 -20.41 -7.44
C LYS A 195 -3.94 -20.63 -6.53
N TYR A 196 -2.78 -20.16 -6.92
CA TYR A 196 -1.54 -20.29 -6.15
C TYR A 196 -1.22 -19.06 -5.28
N ASN A 197 -2.04 -18.00 -5.35
CA ASN A 197 -1.78 -16.69 -4.76
C ASN A 197 -0.34 -16.23 -5.05
N LEU A 198 -0.01 -16.10 -6.34
CA LEU A 198 1.25 -15.51 -6.78
C LEU A 198 1.18 -13.98 -6.56
N GLN A 199 2.27 -13.41 -6.06
CA GLN A 199 2.41 -11.98 -5.78
C GLN A 199 3.63 -11.44 -6.55
N GLY A 200 3.75 -10.13 -6.76
CA GLY A 200 4.91 -9.55 -7.46
C GLY A 200 5.10 -10.03 -8.91
N TYR A 201 4.02 -10.47 -9.56
CA TYR A 201 3.98 -10.81 -10.99
C TYR A 201 3.67 -9.57 -11.84
N ILE A 202 3.88 -9.67 -13.14
CA ILE A 202 3.46 -8.69 -14.15
C ILE A 202 2.65 -9.43 -15.24
N ILE A 203 1.62 -8.79 -15.78
CA ILE A 203 0.92 -9.26 -16.99
C ILE A 203 1.33 -8.36 -18.15
N ASN A 204 1.94 -8.92 -19.18
CA ASN A 204 2.28 -8.21 -20.41
C ASN A 204 1.23 -8.51 -21.47
N LEU A 205 0.51 -7.48 -21.91
CA LEU A 205 -0.53 -7.62 -22.92
C LEU A 205 0.09 -7.49 -24.31
N MET A 206 -0.04 -8.53 -25.15
CA MET A 206 0.20 -8.39 -26.58
C MET A 206 -0.95 -7.57 -27.18
N THR A 207 -0.66 -6.31 -27.50
CA THR A 207 -1.61 -5.31 -27.99
C THR A 207 -1.53 -5.23 -29.51
N MET A 208 -1.74 -6.39 -30.12
CA MET A 208 -1.63 -6.70 -31.55
C MET A 208 -2.64 -7.80 -31.91
N ASP A 209 -3.00 -7.89 -33.18
CA ASP A 209 -3.74 -9.01 -33.78
C ASP A 209 -5.10 -9.29 -33.14
N TYR A 210 -5.84 -8.20 -32.93
CA TYR A 210 -7.25 -8.17 -32.55
C TYR A 210 -8.16 -8.71 -33.67
N GLY A 211 -7.68 -8.72 -34.91
CA GLY A 211 -8.35 -9.27 -36.08
C GLY A 211 -9.30 -8.29 -36.75
N SER A 212 -10.52 -8.72 -37.10
CA SER A 212 -11.46 -7.86 -37.82
C SER A 212 -11.92 -6.68 -36.96
N ALA A 213 -11.65 -5.46 -37.44
CA ALA A 213 -11.99 -4.21 -36.76
C ALA A 213 -13.47 -4.17 -36.31
N SER A 214 -13.67 -4.27 -35.01
CA SER A 214 -14.98 -4.13 -34.35
C SER A 214 -14.80 -3.60 -32.93
N PRO A 215 -15.78 -2.85 -32.36
CA PRO A 215 -15.65 -2.26 -31.02
C PRO A 215 -15.38 -3.26 -29.89
N ASN A 216 -15.72 -4.55 -30.09
CA ASN A 216 -15.38 -5.61 -29.17
C ASN A 216 -13.86 -5.89 -29.17
N ASN A 217 -13.26 -5.97 -30.35
CA ASN A 217 -11.88 -6.42 -30.53
C ASN A 217 -10.87 -5.27 -30.37
N CYS A 218 -11.19 -4.06 -30.84
CA CYS A 218 -10.29 -2.90 -30.82
C CYS A 218 -11.06 -1.56 -30.72
N VAL A 219 -10.37 -0.48 -30.37
CA VAL A 219 -10.90 0.89 -30.53
C VAL A 219 -10.96 1.22 -32.02
N ILE A 220 -12.10 1.70 -32.51
CA ILE A 220 -12.29 2.02 -33.93
C ILE A 220 -11.93 3.47 -34.22
N GLY A 221 -10.91 3.68 -35.04
CA GLY A 221 -10.45 4.98 -35.51
C GLY A 221 -11.38 5.59 -36.57
N ALA A 222 -11.17 6.87 -36.89
CA ALA A 222 -11.98 7.63 -37.85
C ALA A 222 -11.93 7.11 -39.30
N ASN A 223 -11.00 6.19 -39.61
CA ASN A 223 -10.87 5.46 -40.88
C ASN A 223 -11.64 4.11 -40.90
N GLY A 224 -12.33 3.75 -39.81
CA GLY A 224 -13.02 2.47 -39.67
C GLY A 224 -12.11 1.26 -39.44
N GLN A 225 -10.81 1.47 -39.19
CA GLN A 225 -9.85 0.44 -38.79
C GLN A 225 -9.60 0.50 -37.27
N CYS A 226 -8.79 -0.40 -36.73
CA CYS A 226 -8.33 -0.31 -35.35
C CYS A 226 -7.37 0.89 -35.17
N ASP A 227 -7.66 1.76 -34.20
CA ASP A 227 -6.72 2.74 -33.66
C ASP A 227 -5.79 2.00 -32.70
N MET A 228 -4.57 1.70 -33.13
CA MET A 228 -3.70 0.76 -32.43
C MET A 228 -3.17 1.31 -31.10
N GLY A 229 -2.89 2.62 -31.03
CA GLY A 229 -2.47 3.29 -29.81
C GLY A 229 -3.58 3.34 -28.77
N GLN A 230 -4.79 3.75 -29.16
CA GLN A 230 -5.94 3.74 -28.24
C GLN A 230 -6.36 2.31 -27.86
N SER A 231 -6.23 1.34 -28.76
CA SER A 231 -6.50 -0.07 -28.47
C SER A 231 -5.55 -0.64 -27.42
N ALA A 232 -4.25 -0.32 -27.50
CA ALA A 232 -3.27 -0.73 -26.49
C ALA A 232 -3.53 -0.09 -25.11
N VAL A 233 -3.97 1.18 -25.09
CA VAL A 233 -4.41 1.87 -23.87
C VAL A 233 -5.66 1.21 -23.28
N GLN A 234 -6.67 0.96 -24.12
CA GLN A 234 -7.93 0.33 -23.73
C GLN A 234 -7.72 -1.10 -23.20
N ALA A 235 -6.81 -1.89 -23.78
CA ALA A 235 -6.44 -3.21 -23.29
C ALA A 235 -5.92 -3.16 -21.83
N ALA A 236 -5.00 -2.23 -21.55
CA ALA A 236 -4.45 -2.05 -20.19
C ALA A 236 -5.50 -1.52 -19.19
N MET A 237 -6.34 -0.56 -19.60
CA MET A 237 -7.45 -0.06 -18.77
C MET A 237 -8.50 -1.14 -18.47
N ALA A 238 -8.81 -1.99 -19.45
CA ALA A 238 -9.74 -3.09 -19.29
C ALA A 238 -9.15 -4.24 -18.46
N LEU A 239 -7.86 -4.55 -18.56
CA LEU A 239 -7.20 -5.51 -17.66
C LEU A 239 -7.22 -5.00 -16.21
N HIS A 240 -6.89 -3.72 -16.00
CA HIS A 240 -6.95 -3.07 -14.69
C HIS A 240 -8.35 -3.14 -14.08
N SER A 241 -9.40 -2.82 -14.85
CA SER A 241 -10.78 -2.74 -14.34
C SER A 241 -11.52 -4.08 -14.26
N GLN A 242 -11.25 -5.04 -15.15
CA GLN A 242 -11.88 -6.38 -15.12
C GLN A 242 -11.26 -7.29 -14.05
N TYR A 243 -9.96 -7.15 -13.75
CA TYR A 243 -9.22 -8.08 -12.89
C TYR A 243 -8.54 -7.42 -11.67
N ASN A 244 -8.72 -6.11 -11.47
CA ASN A 244 -8.14 -5.32 -10.37
C ASN A 244 -6.59 -5.40 -10.30
N ILE A 245 -5.93 -5.58 -11.45
CA ILE A 245 -4.46 -5.63 -11.55
C ILE A 245 -3.93 -4.18 -11.59
N PRO A 246 -3.06 -3.74 -10.66
CA PRO A 246 -2.49 -2.39 -10.69
C PRO A 246 -1.71 -2.12 -11.99
N TYR A 247 -1.74 -0.88 -12.51
CA TYR A 247 -0.93 -0.50 -13.68
C TYR A 247 0.56 -0.79 -13.49
N SER A 248 1.09 -0.66 -12.27
CA SER A 248 2.46 -1.05 -11.91
C SER A 248 2.75 -2.57 -11.95
N GLN A 249 1.77 -3.39 -12.34
CA GLN A 249 1.89 -4.82 -12.67
C GLN A 249 1.38 -5.12 -14.10
N ILE A 250 1.26 -4.11 -14.96
CA ILE A 250 0.86 -4.25 -16.38
C ILE A 250 2.00 -3.77 -17.28
N GLU A 251 2.36 -4.60 -18.24
CA GLU A 251 3.20 -4.30 -19.40
C GLU A 251 2.34 -4.32 -20.67
N VAL A 252 2.76 -3.62 -21.73
CA VAL A 252 2.14 -3.70 -23.06
C VAL A 252 3.17 -3.91 -24.15
N THR A 253 2.85 -4.78 -25.11
CA THR A 253 3.67 -5.11 -26.28
C THR A 253 2.87 -4.89 -27.56
N PRO A 254 2.95 -3.71 -28.20
CA PRO A 254 2.45 -3.54 -29.55
C PRO A 254 3.38 -4.18 -30.58
N MET A 255 2.81 -4.70 -31.66
CA MET A 255 3.54 -5.03 -32.87
C MET A 255 3.73 -3.75 -33.69
N ILE A 256 4.97 -3.43 -34.09
CA ILE A 256 5.26 -2.14 -34.74
C ILE A 256 4.97 -2.15 -36.25
N GLY A 257 4.43 -1.05 -36.78
CA GLY A 257 4.01 -0.98 -38.18
C GLY A 257 2.89 -1.97 -38.50
N GLY A 258 2.91 -2.61 -39.66
CA GLY A 258 1.89 -3.55 -40.09
C GLY A 258 1.92 -4.86 -39.32
N ASN A 259 0.75 -5.34 -38.89
CA ASN A 259 0.56 -6.60 -38.17
C ASN A 259 0.21 -7.75 -39.14
N ASP A 260 0.00 -8.96 -38.61
CA ASP A 260 -0.49 -10.10 -39.40
C ASP A 260 -1.98 -9.92 -39.79
N SER A 261 -2.76 -9.27 -38.92
CA SER A 261 -4.18 -8.96 -39.09
C SER A 261 -4.43 -7.81 -40.10
N PRO A 262 -5.17 -8.05 -41.20
CA PRO A 262 -5.43 -7.01 -42.21
C PRO A 262 -6.24 -5.82 -41.66
N GLY A 263 -5.66 -4.62 -41.78
CA GLY A 263 -6.25 -3.36 -41.31
C GLY A 263 -5.58 -2.80 -40.05
N GLU A 264 -4.78 -3.60 -39.35
CA GLU A 264 -3.99 -3.13 -38.21
C GLU A 264 -2.64 -2.59 -38.65
N THR A 265 -2.27 -1.40 -38.15
CA THR A 265 -0.94 -0.82 -38.37
C THR A 265 -0.60 0.13 -37.22
N PHE A 266 0.37 -0.22 -36.38
CA PHE A 266 0.86 0.62 -35.29
C PHE A 266 1.85 1.66 -35.85
N THR A 267 1.46 2.93 -35.85
CA THR A 267 2.22 4.03 -36.45
C THR A 267 3.15 4.72 -35.45
N ILE A 268 4.01 5.62 -35.94
CA ILE A 268 4.85 6.45 -35.07
C ILE A 268 4.01 7.42 -34.20
N ALA A 269 2.76 7.73 -34.57
CA ALA A 269 1.87 8.52 -33.73
C ALA A 269 1.38 7.72 -32.50
N ASP A 270 1.12 6.42 -32.67
CA ASP A 270 0.65 5.53 -31.60
C ASP A 270 1.69 5.35 -30.48
N VAL A 271 2.98 5.50 -30.79
CA VAL A 271 4.08 5.54 -29.81
C VAL A 271 3.82 6.61 -28.74
N ALA A 272 3.39 7.82 -29.15
CA ALA A 272 3.14 8.91 -28.23
C ALA A 272 1.93 8.62 -27.33
N THR A 273 0.87 8.02 -27.88
CA THR A 273 -0.32 7.58 -27.14
C THR A 273 0.04 6.56 -26.07
N VAL A 274 0.72 5.47 -26.46
CA VAL A 274 1.10 4.39 -25.53
C VAL A 274 2.11 4.87 -24.49
N ALA A 275 3.14 5.62 -24.89
CA ALA A 275 4.14 6.13 -23.95
C ALA A 275 3.54 7.15 -22.97
N HIS A 276 2.68 8.07 -23.43
CA HIS A 276 2.02 9.02 -22.52
C HIS A 276 1.13 8.31 -21.51
N PHE A 277 0.34 7.31 -21.93
CA PHE A 277 -0.46 6.51 -21.01
C PHE A 277 0.42 5.73 -20.01
N ALA A 278 1.49 5.09 -20.49
CA ALA A 278 2.41 4.31 -19.68
C ALA A 278 3.06 5.16 -18.56
N VAL A 279 3.51 6.36 -18.88
CA VAL A 279 4.13 7.28 -17.92
C VAL A 279 3.10 7.88 -16.96
N THR A 280 1.92 8.25 -17.46
CA THR A 280 0.86 8.90 -16.66
C THR A 280 0.25 7.95 -15.62
N ASN A 281 0.13 6.65 -15.96
CA ASN A 281 -0.47 5.64 -15.09
C ASN A 281 0.55 4.76 -14.35
N GLY A 282 1.85 4.92 -14.66
CA GLY A 282 2.92 4.14 -14.05
C GLY A 282 2.89 2.65 -14.44
N LEU A 283 2.76 2.37 -15.75
CA LEU A 283 2.89 0.99 -16.26
C LEU A 283 4.25 0.39 -15.89
N ALA A 284 4.27 -0.92 -15.66
CA ALA A 284 5.50 -1.64 -15.31
C ALA A 284 6.53 -1.57 -16.45
N GLY A 285 6.09 -1.56 -17.71
CA GLY A 285 6.96 -1.46 -18.88
C GLY A 285 6.19 -1.37 -20.20
N VAL A 286 6.94 -1.13 -21.27
CA VAL A 286 6.49 -1.16 -22.67
C VAL A 286 7.53 -1.93 -23.49
N HIS A 287 7.06 -2.80 -24.36
CA HIS A 287 7.88 -3.59 -25.26
C HIS A 287 7.43 -3.36 -26.71
N ILE A 288 8.15 -3.91 -27.68
CA ILE A 288 7.70 -3.95 -29.07
C ILE A 288 8.05 -5.29 -29.72
N TRP A 289 7.14 -5.80 -30.56
CA TRP A 289 7.42 -6.92 -31.47
C TRP A 289 7.73 -6.38 -32.88
N SER A 290 8.99 -6.37 -33.35
CA SER A 290 10.23 -6.77 -32.68
C SER A 290 11.40 -5.90 -33.15
N PHE A 291 12.55 -5.98 -32.50
CA PHE A 291 13.71 -5.11 -32.73
C PHE A 291 14.21 -5.13 -34.18
N ASP A 292 14.31 -6.32 -34.80
CA ASP A 292 14.74 -6.44 -36.20
C ASP A 292 13.68 -5.97 -37.21
N ARG A 293 12.43 -5.77 -36.77
CA ARG A 293 11.39 -5.14 -37.59
C ARG A 293 11.48 -3.62 -37.61
N ASP A 294 12.31 -2.99 -36.78
CA ASP A 294 12.37 -1.52 -36.65
C ASP A 294 13.19 -0.85 -37.77
N THR A 295 12.82 -1.13 -39.02
CA THR A 295 13.37 -0.51 -40.23
C THR A 295 12.34 -0.55 -41.35
N ASP A 296 12.38 0.41 -42.26
CA ASP A 296 11.32 0.62 -43.25
C ASP A 296 11.35 -0.39 -44.41
N CYS A 297 10.16 -0.79 -44.85
CA CYS A 297 9.92 -1.52 -46.10
C CYS A 297 8.50 -1.20 -46.63
N PRO A 298 8.09 -1.70 -47.82
CA PRO A 298 6.79 -1.37 -48.40
C PRO A 298 5.62 -1.66 -47.46
N THR A 299 4.59 -0.81 -47.51
CA THR A 299 3.38 -0.91 -46.68
C THR A 299 2.63 -2.22 -46.92
N GLY A 300 2.31 -2.97 -45.86
CA GLY A 300 1.60 -4.25 -45.94
C GLY A 300 1.50 -4.97 -44.59
N SER A 301 1.20 -6.27 -44.63
CA SER A 301 1.21 -7.14 -43.45
C SER A 301 2.61 -7.33 -42.86
N ALA A 302 2.67 -7.93 -41.68
CA ALA A 302 3.88 -8.29 -40.95
C ALA A 302 4.99 -8.94 -41.81
N THR A 303 6.23 -8.68 -41.41
CA THR A 303 7.41 -9.46 -41.79
C THR A 303 8.31 -9.62 -40.58
N THR A 304 9.26 -10.56 -40.60
CA THR A 304 10.23 -10.77 -39.52
C THR A 304 11.43 -9.79 -39.54
N THR A 305 11.56 -8.94 -40.56
CA THR A 305 12.79 -8.14 -40.79
C THR A 305 12.55 -6.66 -41.12
N CYS A 306 11.31 -6.19 -41.14
CA CYS A 306 10.96 -4.78 -41.34
C CYS A 306 9.52 -4.47 -40.90
N ASN A 307 9.20 -3.18 -40.77
CA ASN A 307 7.99 -2.71 -40.11
C ASN A 307 6.72 -2.76 -40.98
N SER A 308 6.84 -2.91 -42.29
CA SER A 308 5.71 -2.83 -43.23
C SER A 308 4.84 -1.55 -43.11
N TYR A 309 5.44 -0.46 -42.61
CA TYR A 309 4.85 0.87 -42.47
C TYR A 309 5.57 1.90 -43.37
N GLY A 310 6.88 1.75 -43.54
CA GLY A 310 7.64 2.47 -44.58
C GLY A 310 7.82 3.97 -44.36
N GLN A 311 7.58 4.46 -43.14
CA GLN A 311 7.64 5.89 -42.78
C GLN A 311 8.27 6.16 -41.40
N ALA A 312 8.83 5.14 -40.72
CA ALA A 312 9.44 5.30 -39.39
C ALA A 312 10.95 5.61 -39.45
N GLY A 313 11.62 5.23 -40.53
CA GLY A 313 13.06 5.19 -40.64
C GLY A 313 13.70 4.04 -39.85
N THR A 314 15.02 3.92 -39.97
CA THR A 314 15.82 2.92 -39.26
C THR A 314 15.90 3.21 -37.75
N LEU A 315 15.49 2.23 -36.95
CA LEU A 315 15.34 2.28 -35.49
C LEU A 315 14.34 3.36 -35.04
N GLY A 316 13.31 3.63 -35.86
CA GLY A 316 12.35 4.71 -35.65
C GLY A 316 11.47 4.52 -34.42
N PHE A 317 10.86 3.34 -34.27
CA PHE A 317 9.98 3.05 -33.14
C PHE A 317 10.74 2.96 -31.83
N SER A 318 11.91 2.31 -31.82
CA SER A 318 12.77 2.19 -30.63
C SER A 318 13.23 3.56 -30.15
N LYS A 319 13.70 4.44 -31.05
CA LYS A 319 14.08 5.81 -30.69
C LYS A 319 12.90 6.64 -30.20
N ALA A 320 11.72 6.48 -30.80
CA ALA A 320 10.52 7.18 -30.39
C ALA A 320 10.05 6.78 -28.98
N PHE A 321 10.07 5.48 -28.64
CA PHE A 321 9.79 5.00 -27.29
C PHE A 321 10.87 5.44 -26.28
N VAL A 322 12.17 5.29 -26.61
CA VAL A 322 13.28 5.74 -25.75
C VAL A 322 13.25 7.26 -25.50
N ALA A 323 12.76 8.05 -26.45
CA ALA A 323 12.59 9.50 -26.28
C ALA A 323 11.32 9.89 -25.50
N SER A 324 10.29 9.03 -25.49
CA SER A 324 8.99 9.31 -24.86
C SER A 324 8.82 8.69 -23.46
N LEU A 325 9.68 7.73 -23.08
CA LEU A 325 9.68 7.06 -21.78
C LEU A 325 10.85 7.55 -20.90
N PRO A 326 10.62 7.90 -19.62
CA PRO A 326 11.66 8.38 -18.71
C PRO A 326 12.51 7.22 -18.18
N GLY A 327 13.47 6.74 -18.98
CA GLY A 327 14.21 5.50 -18.69
C GLY A 327 15.64 5.36 -19.23
N GLY A 328 16.30 6.43 -19.67
CA GLY A 328 17.64 6.38 -20.27
C GLY A 328 18.70 7.25 -19.58
N PRO A 329 19.90 6.75 -19.21
CA PRO A 329 20.32 5.36 -19.02
C PRO A 329 20.45 4.97 -17.54
N VAL A 330 20.40 3.66 -17.24
CA VAL A 330 20.82 3.15 -15.92
C VAL A 330 22.34 3.25 -15.81
N ALA A 331 22.84 3.90 -14.75
CA ALA A 331 24.27 4.10 -14.55
C ALA A 331 25.00 2.79 -14.17
N PRO A 332 26.19 2.50 -14.73
CA PRO A 332 26.98 1.35 -14.31
C PRO A 332 27.51 1.55 -12.88
N VAL A 333 27.35 0.52 -12.04
CA VAL A 333 27.88 0.49 -10.67
C VAL A 333 29.40 0.74 -10.68
N PRO A 334 29.92 1.69 -9.88
CA PRO A 334 31.33 2.08 -9.93
C PRO A 334 32.25 0.92 -9.49
N THR A 335 33.30 0.69 -10.27
CA THR A 335 34.29 -0.37 -10.04
C THR A 335 35.42 0.10 -9.12
N LEU A 336 35.72 -0.70 -8.09
CA LEU A 336 37.02 -0.68 -7.42
C LEU A 336 37.95 -1.66 -8.14
N THR A 337 39.19 -1.27 -8.36
CA THR A 337 40.18 -2.03 -9.15
C THR A 337 40.90 -3.11 -8.34
N PRO A 338 41.27 -4.25 -8.96
CA PRO A 338 41.89 -5.37 -8.25
C PRO A 338 43.43 -5.25 -8.12
N ALA A 339 43.96 -5.87 -7.07
CA ALA A 339 45.39 -6.06 -6.79
C ALA A 339 45.61 -7.52 -6.29
N PRO A 340 46.82 -8.10 -6.42
CA PRO A 340 46.96 -9.27 -7.29
C PRO A 340 47.05 -10.63 -6.60
N THR A 341 46.74 -11.67 -7.38
CA THR A 341 46.89 -13.10 -7.04
C THR A 341 48.35 -13.56 -7.05
N PRO A 342 48.75 -14.39 -6.06
CA PRO A 342 49.62 -15.54 -6.31
C PRO A 342 48.90 -16.87 -6.05
N ALA A 343 49.32 -17.95 -6.71
CA ALA A 343 48.64 -19.24 -6.68
C ALA A 343 49.30 -20.27 -5.76
N SER A 344 48.54 -21.26 -5.26
CA SER A 344 48.77 -22.66 -5.67
C SER A 344 47.58 -23.58 -5.32
N THR A 345 47.55 -24.72 -6.01
CA THR A 345 46.61 -25.84 -5.97
C THR A 345 46.35 -26.50 -4.60
N ALA A 346 45.08 -26.79 -4.27
CA ALA A 346 44.68 -27.98 -3.50
C ALA A 346 43.18 -28.33 -3.70
N SER A 347 42.89 -29.63 -3.86
CA SER A 347 41.61 -30.36 -3.66
C SER A 347 40.25 -29.66 -3.82
N VAL A 348 39.42 -30.20 -4.72
CA VAL A 348 37.95 -30.05 -4.72
C VAL A 348 37.32 -30.81 -3.53
N PRO A 349 36.42 -30.19 -2.74
CA PRO A 349 35.48 -30.89 -1.87
C PRO A 349 34.14 -31.15 -2.60
N THR A 350 33.49 -32.28 -2.30
CA THR A 350 32.14 -32.65 -2.75
C THR A 350 31.04 -31.83 -2.03
N PRO A 351 29.78 -31.84 -2.53
CA PRO A 351 28.77 -30.85 -2.11
C PRO A 351 28.13 -31.13 -0.74
N ALA A 352 27.68 -30.04 -0.11
CA ALA A 352 26.86 -30.01 1.10
C ALA A 352 25.81 -28.89 0.90
N SER A 353 24.49 -29.14 0.90
CA SER A 353 23.56 -29.53 1.98
C SER A 353 22.66 -28.33 2.36
N PRO A 354 21.55 -28.50 3.11
CA PRO A 354 20.40 -27.60 3.03
C PRO A 354 20.61 -26.22 3.66
N SER A 355 19.70 -25.29 3.34
CA SER A 355 19.62 -23.94 3.91
C SER A 355 19.56 -23.98 5.44
N THR A 356 20.67 -23.61 6.09
CA THR A 356 20.82 -23.69 7.55
C THR A 356 20.02 -22.63 8.29
N ILE A 357 19.23 -23.06 9.25
CA ILE A 357 18.55 -22.21 10.24
C ILE A 357 19.60 -21.45 11.05
N LEU A 358 19.36 -20.15 11.27
CA LEU A 358 20.27 -19.33 12.06
C LEU A 358 20.16 -19.71 13.54
N PHE A 359 21.26 -20.13 14.16
CA PHE A 359 21.35 -20.25 15.63
C PHE A 359 22.23 -19.15 16.22
N SER A 360 21.69 -18.40 17.19
CA SER A 360 22.39 -17.28 17.82
C SER A 360 21.94 -17.07 19.27
N PRO A 361 22.69 -17.53 20.29
CA PRO A 361 22.42 -17.17 21.68
C PRO A 361 22.55 -15.65 21.89
N TYR A 362 21.75 -15.10 22.80
CA TYR A 362 21.89 -13.71 23.22
C TYR A 362 23.06 -13.57 24.20
N LYS A 363 23.75 -12.44 24.16
CA LYS A 363 24.78 -12.01 25.09
C LYS A 363 24.36 -10.69 25.71
N ASP A 364 23.86 -10.78 26.95
CA ASP A 364 23.78 -9.62 27.84
C ASP A 364 25.19 -9.06 28.00
N ILE A 365 25.42 -7.87 27.48
CA ILE A 365 26.75 -7.25 27.48
C ILE A 365 27.21 -6.84 28.88
N THR A 366 26.31 -6.68 29.86
CA THR A 366 26.62 -6.23 31.23
C THR A 366 27.23 -7.35 32.08
N VAL A 367 26.75 -8.59 31.87
CA VAL A 367 27.25 -9.77 32.56
C VAL A 367 28.71 -10.03 32.16
N SER A 368 29.61 -10.13 33.14
CA SER A 368 31.05 -10.35 32.91
C SER A 368 31.75 -9.28 32.02
N PHE A 369 31.24 -8.06 31.90
CA PHE A 369 31.85 -7.03 31.05
C PHE A 369 33.22 -6.54 31.55
N ASN A 370 34.17 -6.27 30.64
CA ASN A 370 35.41 -5.57 31.00
C ASN A 370 35.23 -4.04 30.89
N TRP A 371 34.69 -3.44 31.94
CA TRP A 371 34.47 -1.99 32.06
C TRP A 371 35.72 -1.11 31.89
N ASN A 372 36.93 -1.68 31.98
CA ASN A 372 38.18 -0.92 31.79
C ASN A 372 38.64 -0.87 30.33
N THR A 373 38.25 -1.84 29.51
CA THR A 373 38.68 -1.96 28.09
C THR A 373 37.53 -1.94 27.10
N ASN A 374 36.29 -1.95 27.59
CA ASN A 374 35.04 -2.13 26.84
C ASN A 374 34.95 -3.45 26.05
N VAL A 375 35.73 -4.46 26.42
CA VAL A 375 35.75 -5.77 25.74
C VAL A 375 34.72 -6.73 26.36
N LEU A 376 33.96 -7.39 25.49
CA LEU A 376 33.00 -8.43 25.84
C LEU A 376 33.72 -9.70 26.31
N GLN A 377 33.40 -10.13 27.53
CA GLN A 377 33.86 -11.38 28.13
C GLN A 377 32.65 -12.17 28.65
N THR A 378 32.87 -13.43 29.01
CA THR A 378 31.87 -14.30 29.64
C THR A 378 32.54 -15.21 30.67
N ALA A 379 31.81 -15.52 31.74
CA ALA A 379 32.19 -16.50 32.76
C ALA A 379 31.55 -17.88 32.55
N VAL A 380 30.88 -18.12 31.41
CA VAL A 380 30.13 -19.37 31.12
C VAL A 380 30.99 -20.63 31.30
N THR A 381 32.28 -20.56 31.00
CA THR A 381 33.25 -21.66 31.15
C THR A 381 33.73 -21.90 32.60
N GLY A 382 33.17 -21.19 33.58
CA GLY A 382 33.62 -21.20 34.98
C GLY A 382 34.82 -20.28 35.26
N SER A 383 35.25 -19.48 34.28
CA SER A 383 36.28 -18.46 34.42
C SER A 383 36.07 -17.37 33.37
N VAL A 384 36.42 -16.11 33.70
CA VAL A 384 36.22 -14.98 32.77
C VAL A 384 37.15 -15.13 31.57
N THR A 385 36.56 -15.28 30.38
CA THR A 385 37.26 -15.47 29.11
C THR A 385 36.69 -14.54 28.03
N PRO A 386 37.48 -14.14 27.00
CA PRO A 386 36.96 -13.35 25.88
C PRO A 386 35.78 -14.05 25.21
N LEU A 387 34.75 -13.28 24.83
CA LEU A 387 33.53 -13.82 24.21
C LEU A 387 33.82 -14.72 22.98
N THR A 388 34.79 -14.31 22.16
CA THR A 388 35.24 -15.06 20.97
C THR A 388 35.81 -16.44 21.32
N THR A 389 36.47 -16.59 22.47
CA THR A 389 37.02 -17.87 22.95
C THR A 389 35.90 -18.82 23.35
N ALA A 390 34.91 -18.35 24.11
CA ALA A 390 33.78 -19.17 24.55
C ALA A 390 32.90 -19.64 23.38
N LEU A 391 32.62 -18.77 22.40
CA LEU A 391 31.87 -19.12 21.19
C LEU A 391 32.63 -20.12 20.31
N THR A 392 33.96 -19.97 20.20
CA THR A 392 34.82 -20.96 19.50
C THR A 392 34.78 -22.33 20.20
N GLN A 393 34.68 -22.36 21.53
CA GLN A 393 34.58 -23.60 22.33
C GLN A 393 33.18 -24.23 22.33
N SER A 394 32.11 -23.45 22.16
CA SER A 394 30.75 -23.97 22.00
C SER A 394 30.45 -24.46 20.58
N GLY A 395 31.20 -23.96 19.60
CA GLY A 395 30.97 -24.19 18.17
C GLY A 395 30.04 -23.17 17.52
N ALA A 396 29.42 -22.27 18.30
CA ALA A 396 28.48 -21.27 17.82
C ALA A 396 29.12 -20.34 16.78
N LYS A 397 28.36 -20.05 15.72
CA LYS A 397 28.82 -19.21 14.59
C LYS A 397 28.27 -17.79 14.60
N THR A 398 27.21 -17.55 15.37
CA THR A 398 26.54 -16.26 15.52
C THR A 398 26.32 -15.94 17.00
N ILE A 399 26.31 -14.65 17.36
CA ILE A 399 25.93 -14.14 18.68
C ILE A 399 25.03 -12.91 18.54
N THR A 400 23.97 -12.81 19.35
CA THR A 400 23.14 -11.59 19.42
C THR A 400 23.62 -10.72 20.59
N LEU A 401 24.09 -9.51 20.34
CA LEU A 401 24.62 -8.61 21.36
C LEU A 401 23.50 -7.72 21.92
N ALA A 402 23.27 -7.77 23.23
CA ALA A 402 22.09 -7.21 23.89
C ALA A 402 22.47 -6.32 25.10
N PHE A 403 22.03 -5.07 25.23
CA PHE A 403 21.16 -4.28 24.34
C PHE A 403 21.70 -2.84 24.18
N ALA A 404 21.50 -2.26 22.99
CA ALA A 404 21.62 -0.81 22.80
C ALA A 404 20.33 -0.10 23.20
N THR A 405 20.41 0.99 23.97
CA THR A 405 19.24 1.76 24.43
C THR A 405 19.38 3.26 24.15
N GLY A 406 18.27 3.99 24.22
CA GLY A 406 18.19 5.41 23.88
C GLY A 406 18.00 5.66 22.38
N ALA A 407 18.39 6.86 21.93
CA ALA A 407 18.22 7.29 20.54
C ALA A 407 19.31 6.72 19.61
N CYS A 408 18.92 6.21 18.44
CA CYS A 408 19.84 5.81 17.38
C CYS A 408 20.88 6.89 17.05
N GLY A 409 22.06 6.47 16.60
CA GLY A 409 23.17 7.37 16.27
C GLY A 409 23.92 7.87 17.51
N THR A 410 23.26 7.99 18.66
CA THR A 410 23.84 8.40 19.96
C THR A 410 23.64 7.35 21.06
N GLU A 411 23.33 6.11 20.68
CA GLU A 411 22.84 5.06 21.56
C GLU A 411 23.87 4.61 22.61
N ASN A 412 23.35 4.10 23.72
CA ASN A 412 24.11 3.75 24.91
C ASN A 412 24.06 2.25 25.19
N TRP A 413 25.15 1.73 25.76
CA TRP A 413 25.30 0.32 26.15
C TRP A 413 25.66 0.25 27.63
N ALA A 414 24.64 0.32 28.49
CA ALA A 414 24.78 0.25 29.96
C ALA A 414 25.84 1.21 30.56
N GLY A 415 25.93 2.43 30.04
CA GLY A 415 26.92 3.45 30.41
C GLY A 415 28.08 3.59 29.42
N VAL A 416 28.38 2.56 28.63
CA VAL A 416 29.39 2.61 27.56
C VAL A 416 28.83 3.36 26.34
N SER A 417 29.64 4.21 25.71
CA SER A 417 29.24 4.83 24.44
C SER A 417 29.33 3.84 23.29
N SER A 418 28.34 3.88 22.39
CA SER A 418 28.27 3.07 21.17
C SER A 418 29.59 2.99 20.39
N ALA A 419 30.26 4.12 20.18
CA ALA A 419 31.55 4.17 19.50
C ALA A 419 32.67 3.39 20.23
N ALA A 420 32.69 3.42 21.57
CA ALA A 420 33.68 2.69 22.37
C ALA A 420 33.42 1.18 22.36
N LEU A 421 32.17 0.74 22.48
CA LEU A 421 31.82 -0.67 22.40
C LEU A 421 32.11 -1.25 21.01
N ALA A 422 31.73 -0.53 19.94
CA ALA A 422 31.97 -0.97 18.57
C ALA A 422 33.47 -1.13 18.29
N ALA A 423 34.28 -0.13 18.63
CA ALA A 423 35.73 -0.14 18.42
C ALA A 423 36.44 -1.29 19.15
N ALA A 424 35.98 -1.65 20.36
CA ALA A 424 36.58 -2.72 21.16
C ALA A 424 36.19 -4.14 20.68
N ASN A 425 35.04 -4.34 20.02
CA ASN A 425 34.47 -5.68 19.81
C ASN A 425 34.23 -6.08 18.35
N VAL A 426 33.79 -5.17 17.47
CA VAL A 426 33.40 -5.49 16.08
C VAL A 426 34.54 -6.14 15.30
N ASN A 427 35.74 -5.56 15.42
CA ASN A 427 36.93 -6.10 14.77
C ASN A 427 37.37 -7.46 15.35
N ALA A 428 37.17 -7.69 16.66
CA ALA A 428 37.53 -8.95 17.31
C ALA A 428 36.61 -10.11 16.88
N LEU A 429 35.30 -9.87 16.79
CA LEU A 429 34.31 -10.82 16.24
C LEU A 429 34.62 -11.12 14.77
N SER A 430 34.86 -10.07 13.97
CA SER A 430 35.17 -10.18 12.54
C SER A 430 36.50 -10.87 12.23
N ALA A 431 37.48 -10.77 13.14
CA ALA A 431 38.75 -11.48 13.06
C ALA A 431 38.62 -12.95 13.48
N ALA A 432 37.76 -13.26 14.46
CA ALA A 432 37.41 -14.62 14.85
C ALA A 432 36.49 -15.34 13.85
N GLY A 433 35.94 -14.63 12.86
CA GLY A 433 34.97 -15.17 11.89
C GLY A 433 33.60 -15.46 12.51
N ILE A 434 33.28 -14.80 13.62
CA ILE A 434 32.02 -14.94 14.34
C ILE A 434 31.04 -13.90 13.81
N ASN A 435 29.89 -14.36 13.32
CA ASN A 435 28.78 -13.50 12.93
C ASN A 435 28.12 -12.87 14.16
N TYR A 436 27.47 -11.73 13.99
CA TYR A 436 26.73 -11.10 15.08
C TYR A 436 25.49 -10.35 14.62
N ILE A 437 24.51 -10.29 15.52
CA ILE A 437 23.33 -9.43 15.46
C ILE A 437 23.49 -8.35 16.52
N ILE A 438 23.07 -7.12 16.22
CA ILE A 438 22.93 -6.05 17.22
C ILE A 438 21.47 -6.00 17.65
N SER A 439 21.19 -6.32 18.91
CA SER A 439 19.86 -6.17 19.52
C SER A 439 19.76 -4.83 20.25
N THR A 440 18.56 -4.25 20.24
CA THR A 440 18.25 -2.93 20.76
C THR A 440 17.00 -2.99 21.63
N GLY A 441 16.92 -2.17 22.68
CA GLY A 441 15.77 -2.15 23.59
C GLY A 441 15.90 -3.14 24.76
N GLY A 442 14.94 -4.05 24.88
CA GLY A 442 14.81 -4.99 26.00
C GLY A 442 14.30 -4.35 27.30
N ALA A 443 14.03 -5.18 28.32
CA ALA A 443 13.35 -4.83 29.56
C ALA A 443 14.02 -3.68 30.36
N ASN A 444 15.33 -3.46 30.14
CA ASN A 444 16.11 -2.43 30.84
C ASN A 444 16.10 -1.05 30.16
N GLY A 445 15.47 -0.87 28.99
CA GLY A 445 15.20 0.46 28.44
C GLY A 445 14.88 0.49 26.95
N ALA A 446 14.01 1.40 26.53
CA ALA A 446 13.61 1.54 25.13
C ALA A 446 14.76 2.02 24.21
N PHE A 447 14.69 1.61 22.95
CA PHE A 447 15.42 2.18 21.83
C PHE A 447 14.46 2.93 20.90
N THR A 448 14.85 4.11 20.41
CA THR A 448 14.03 4.96 19.52
C THR A 448 14.86 5.54 18.37
N CYS A 449 14.22 5.87 17.25
CA CYS A 449 14.92 6.48 16.12
C CYS A 449 14.01 7.33 15.24
N ASN A 450 14.32 8.62 15.09
CA ASN A 450 13.39 9.60 14.51
C ASN A 450 13.76 10.10 13.11
N ASN A 451 14.91 9.69 12.53
CA ASN A 451 15.31 10.06 11.17
C ASN A 451 16.30 9.05 10.56
N ASP A 452 16.44 9.07 9.23
CA ASP A 452 17.30 8.15 8.48
C ASP A 452 18.80 8.34 8.72
N ALA A 453 19.27 9.57 8.97
CA ALA A 453 20.70 9.85 9.10
C ALA A 453 21.27 9.27 10.40
N ASP A 454 20.55 9.40 11.51
CA ASP A 454 20.91 8.79 12.79
C ASP A 454 20.76 7.26 12.75
N PHE A 455 19.77 6.73 12.01
CA PHE A 455 19.63 5.29 11.80
C PHE A 455 20.78 4.71 10.97
N LEU A 456 21.18 5.37 9.88
CA LEU A 456 22.37 4.99 9.11
C LEU A 456 23.64 5.12 9.94
N THR A 457 23.73 6.10 10.83
CA THR A 457 24.87 6.28 11.75
C THR A 457 24.94 5.11 12.74
N PHE A 458 23.80 4.66 13.27
CA PHE A 458 23.68 3.45 14.07
C PHE A 458 24.12 2.19 13.29
N VAL A 459 23.51 1.90 12.13
CA VAL A 459 23.80 0.66 11.38
C VAL A 459 25.26 0.61 10.90
N ASN A 460 25.78 1.72 10.34
CA ASN A 460 27.17 1.76 9.84
C ASN A 460 28.22 1.62 10.94
N ARG A 461 27.92 1.99 12.19
CA ARG A 461 28.84 1.85 13.34
C ARG A 461 29.19 0.38 13.65
N TYR A 462 28.26 -0.53 13.41
CA TYR A 462 28.45 -1.97 13.65
C TYR A 462 28.59 -2.77 12.35
N ASN A 463 28.57 -2.12 11.18
CA ASN A 463 28.64 -2.75 9.87
C ASN A 463 30.01 -3.41 9.64
N SER A 464 30.01 -4.69 9.30
CA SER A 464 31.18 -5.46 8.89
C SER A 464 30.76 -6.64 8.03
N LYS A 465 31.73 -7.37 7.48
CA LYS A 465 31.51 -8.66 6.77
C LYS A 465 30.80 -9.74 7.62
N ASN A 466 30.70 -9.55 8.94
CA ASN A 466 30.13 -10.49 9.92
C ASN A 466 28.88 -9.94 10.64
N LEU A 467 28.44 -8.71 10.37
CA LEU A 467 27.13 -8.25 10.81
C LEU A 467 26.06 -8.97 9.97
N VAL A 468 25.19 -9.77 10.60
CA VAL A 468 24.15 -10.55 9.90
C VAL A 468 22.73 -10.05 10.16
N GLY A 469 22.51 -9.22 11.17
CA GLY A 469 21.21 -8.60 11.40
C GLY A 469 21.20 -7.46 12.41
N ILE A 470 20.10 -6.72 12.41
CA ILE A 470 19.65 -5.87 13.51
C ILE A 470 18.38 -6.48 14.09
N ASP A 471 18.26 -6.45 15.41
CA ASP A 471 17.10 -6.87 16.17
C ASP A 471 16.55 -5.70 17.01
N PHE A 472 15.22 -5.57 17.03
CA PHE A 472 14.50 -4.60 17.82
C PHE A 472 13.67 -5.33 18.87
N ASP A 473 14.17 -5.39 20.09
CA ASP A 473 13.51 -6.00 21.23
C ASP A 473 12.57 -4.98 21.90
N ILE A 474 11.28 -5.10 21.58
CA ILE A 474 10.26 -4.09 21.88
C ILE A 474 9.39 -4.63 23.02
N GLU A 475 9.97 -4.62 24.21
CA GLU A 475 9.29 -4.96 25.45
C GLU A 475 8.49 -3.76 25.98
N VAL A 476 9.21 -2.74 26.49
CA VAL A 476 8.67 -1.68 27.34
C VAL A 476 9.25 -0.30 27.00
N GLY A 477 8.38 0.70 27.00
CA GLY A 477 8.74 2.12 26.86
C GLY A 477 8.49 2.73 25.47
N GLN A 478 8.58 1.97 24.38
CA GLN A 478 8.24 2.47 23.04
C GLN A 478 6.73 2.77 22.90
N SER A 479 6.39 3.98 22.44
CA SER A 479 5.04 4.32 21.98
C SER A 479 4.77 3.76 20.58
N GLN A 480 3.52 3.83 20.10
CA GLN A 480 3.20 3.47 18.71
C GLN A 480 4.04 4.27 17.70
N ALA A 481 4.23 5.57 17.95
CA ALA A 481 5.02 6.44 17.06
C ALA A 481 6.51 6.07 17.02
N ASP A 482 7.08 5.56 18.12
CA ASP A 482 8.47 5.08 18.14
C ASP A 482 8.62 3.81 17.29
N VAL A 483 7.68 2.86 17.40
CA VAL A 483 7.67 1.63 16.60
C VAL A 483 7.39 1.95 15.12
N ASP A 484 6.46 2.86 14.85
CA ASP A 484 6.16 3.35 13.50
C ASP A 484 7.40 3.99 12.84
N ASN A 485 8.15 4.82 13.59
CA ASN A 485 9.38 5.42 13.09
C ASN A 485 10.45 4.35 12.83
N LEU A 486 10.67 3.42 13.76
CA LEU A 486 11.63 2.32 13.61
C LEU A 486 11.32 1.48 12.36
N VAL A 487 10.07 1.06 12.16
CA VAL A 487 9.64 0.27 10.99
C VAL A 487 9.86 1.03 9.68
N GLN A 488 9.59 2.35 9.64
CA GLN A 488 9.92 3.16 8.46
C GLN A 488 11.44 3.25 8.21
N ARG A 489 12.25 3.40 9.26
CA ARG A 489 13.72 3.49 9.12
C ARG A 489 14.31 2.17 8.66
N VAL A 490 13.80 1.03 9.16
CA VAL A 490 14.10 -0.31 8.65
C VAL A 490 13.76 -0.42 7.17
N LYS A 491 12.56 0.00 6.75
CA LYS A 491 12.14 -0.02 5.33
C LYS A 491 13.07 0.80 4.43
N ALA A 492 13.52 1.96 4.89
CA ALA A 492 14.50 2.77 4.16
C ALA A 492 15.86 2.06 4.08
N ALA A 493 16.37 1.56 5.20
CA ALA A 493 17.68 0.92 5.31
C ALA A 493 17.78 -0.42 4.55
N GLN A 494 16.68 -1.15 4.34
CA GLN A 494 16.63 -2.35 3.51
C GLN A 494 17.12 -2.10 2.06
N THR A 495 16.91 -0.90 1.52
CA THR A 495 17.40 -0.52 0.18
C THR A 495 18.93 -0.35 0.13
N ILE A 496 19.58 -0.19 1.29
CA ILE A 496 21.01 0.10 1.45
C ILE A 496 21.76 -1.13 1.99
N PHE A 497 21.10 -1.93 2.83
CA PHE A 497 21.61 -3.17 3.43
C PHE A 497 20.70 -4.37 3.10
N PRO A 498 20.51 -4.73 1.81
CA PRO A 498 19.54 -5.76 1.39
C PRO A 498 19.86 -7.18 1.87
N ASN A 499 21.09 -7.44 2.30
CA ASN A 499 21.53 -8.73 2.85
C ASN A 499 21.44 -8.82 4.38
N LEU A 500 21.02 -7.73 5.05
CA LEU A 500 20.96 -7.64 6.51
C LEU A 500 19.59 -8.13 6.99
N ARG A 501 19.54 -8.98 8.02
CA ARG A 501 18.29 -9.41 8.65
C ARG A 501 17.72 -8.28 9.52
N TRP A 502 16.40 -8.17 9.54
CA TRP A 502 15.67 -7.19 10.34
C TRP A 502 14.62 -7.92 11.17
N SER A 503 14.96 -8.21 12.43
CA SER A 503 14.07 -8.92 13.35
C SER A 503 13.44 -7.96 14.36
N PHE A 504 12.24 -8.32 14.81
CA PHE A 504 11.54 -7.65 15.90
C PHE A 504 11.25 -8.67 17.00
N THR A 505 11.96 -8.58 18.11
CA THR A 505 11.78 -9.45 19.27
C THR A 505 10.63 -8.93 20.13
N VAL A 506 9.69 -9.83 20.46
CA VAL A 506 8.42 -9.48 21.12
C VAL A 506 7.98 -10.58 22.10
N ALA A 507 7.33 -10.16 23.20
CA ALA A 507 6.74 -11.06 24.18
C ALA A 507 5.58 -11.91 23.59
N SER A 508 5.53 -13.19 23.94
CA SER A 508 4.54 -14.15 23.43
C SER A 508 3.97 -15.05 24.52
N PHE A 509 2.79 -15.60 24.27
CA PHE A 509 2.22 -16.74 24.99
C PHE A 509 2.52 -18.04 24.23
N GLY A 510 2.56 -19.17 24.95
CA GLY A 510 2.76 -20.50 24.38
C GLY A 510 1.56 -21.42 24.50
N GLY A 511 0.36 -20.88 24.78
CA GLY A 511 -0.87 -21.66 24.97
C GLY A 511 -1.95 -21.35 23.94
N SER A 512 -3.20 -21.27 24.39
CA SER A 512 -4.38 -20.93 23.57
C SER A 512 -4.71 -19.44 23.52
N ALA A 513 -3.83 -18.55 24.00
CA ALA A 513 -4.09 -17.11 24.01
C ALA A 513 -4.34 -16.53 22.61
N ASN A 514 -5.29 -15.59 22.55
CA ASN A 514 -5.59 -14.81 21.36
C ASN A 514 -5.83 -13.35 21.81
N PRO A 515 -4.92 -12.41 21.49
CA PRO A 515 -3.71 -12.57 20.69
C PRO A 515 -2.65 -13.47 21.37
N ILE A 516 -1.86 -14.19 20.58
CA ILE A 516 -0.71 -14.95 21.08
C ILE A 516 0.51 -14.06 21.42
N ILE A 517 0.52 -12.81 20.95
CA ILE A 517 1.59 -11.84 21.23
C ILE A 517 1.12 -10.71 22.15
N GLY A 518 2.04 -10.20 22.96
CA GLY A 518 1.79 -9.06 23.85
C GLY A 518 1.46 -7.76 23.10
N THR A 519 1.01 -6.75 23.84
CA THR A 519 0.57 -5.45 23.28
C THR A 519 1.65 -4.76 22.45
N SER A 520 2.93 -4.86 22.84
CA SER A 520 4.05 -4.35 22.03
C SER A 520 4.24 -5.11 20.72
N GLY A 521 3.97 -6.42 20.68
CA GLY A 521 3.93 -7.20 19.43
C GLY A 521 2.78 -6.77 18.50
N LEU A 522 1.62 -6.42 19.05
CA LEU A 522 0.53 -5.83 18.26
C LEU A 522 0.94 -4.49 17.63
N LYS A 523 1.64 -3.60 18.35
CA LYS A 523 2.20 -2.36 17.79
C LYS A 523 3.09 -2.64 16.59
N VAL A 524 3.99 -3.63 16.72
CA VAL A 524 4.93 -4.04 15.66
C VAL A 524 4.18 -4.53 14.43
N LEU A 525 3.24 -5.47 14.57
CA LEU A 525 2.45 -5.95 13.42
C LEU A 525 1.58 -4.86 12.79
N GLN A 526 1.06 -3.93 13.60
CA GLN A 526 0.32 -2.76 13.12
C GLN A 526 1.23 -1.83 12.29
N SER A 527 2.43 -1.49 12.78
CA SER A 527 3.42 -0.67 12.05
C SER A 527 3.88 -1.36 10.76
N ILE A 528 4.25 -2.64 10.82
CA ILE A 528 4.68 -3.44 9.67
C ILE A 528 3.62 -3.43 8.56
N LYS A 529 2.35 -3.62 8.93
CA LYS A 529 1.22 -3.54 8.00
C LYS A 529 0.99 -2.12 7.48
N ALA A 530 1.04 -1.10 8.34
CA ALA A 530 0.78 0.29 7.98
C ALA A 530 1.82 0.86 7.00
N PHE A 531 3.10 0.52 7.16
CA PHE A 531 4.17 0.96 6.26
C PHE A 531 4.46 -0.02 5.13
N ASN A 532 3.77 -1.17 5.07
CA ASN A 532 4.06 -2.28 4.17
C ASN A 532 5.56 -2.62 4.19
N LEU A 533 6.08 -2.98 5.36
CA LEU A 533 7.43 -3.51 5.50
C LEU A 533 7.45 -4.95 4.96
N GLN A 534 8.48 -5.27 4.17
CA GLN A 534 8.75 -6.60 3.63
C GLN A 534 10.10 -7.08 4.16
N GLY A 535 10.45 -8.36 4.00
CA GLY A 535 11.77 -8.87 4.41
C GLY A 535 12.09 -8.69 5.91
N TYR A 536 11.06 -8.70 6.77
CA TYR A 536 11.18 -8.68 8.23
C TYR A 536 11.09 -10.09 8.82
N ILE A 537 11.46 -10.21 10.08
CA ILE A 537 11.30 -11.41 10.91
C ILE A 537 10.63 -11.00 12.24
N ILE A 538 9.79 -11.86 12.79
CA ILE A 538 9.26 -11.73 14.16
C ILE A 538 9.91 -12.78 15.03
N ASN A 539 10.62 -12.37 16.09
CA ASN A 539 11.24 -13.26 17.05
C ASN A 539 10.39 -13.35 18.32
N LEU A 540 9.86 -14.53 18.61
CA LEU A 540 8.99 -14.76 19.76
C LEU A 540 9.82 -15.10 20.99
N MET A 541 9.80 -14.23 22.00
CA MET A 541 10.25 -14.58 23.34
C MET A 541 9.31 -15.64 23.90
N THR A 542 9.83 -16.86 24.02
CA THR A 542 9.10 -18.09 24.38
C THR A 542 9.49 -18.50 25.80
N MET A 543 9.21 -17.57 26.70
CA MET A 543 9.57 -17.52 28.12
C MET A 543 8.56 -16.64 28.86
N ASP A 544 8.42 -16.87 30.17
CA ASP A 544 7.67 -16.04 31.11
C ASP A 544 6.23 -15.76 30.68
N TYR A 545 5.57 -16.86 30.29
CA TYR A 545 4.14 -16.95 30.05
C TYR A 545 3.30 -16.72 31.32
N GLY A 546 3.92 -16.90 32.49
CA GLY A 546 3.32 -16.70 33.81
C GLY A 546 2.70 -17.98 34.36
N SER A 547 1.72 -17.85 35.26
CA SER A 547 1.16 -19.02 35.95
C SER A 547 0.62 -20.07 34.98
N ALA A 548 0.98 -21.33 35.23
CA ALA A 548 0.69 -22.45 34.34
C ALA A 548 -0.83 -22.59 34.11
N SER A 549 -1.27 -22.22 32.91
CA SER A 549 -2.65 -22.39 32.45
C SER A 549 -2.68 -22.67 30.94
N PRO A 550 -3.70 -23.39 30.42
CA PRO A 550 -3.80 -23.68 28.99
C PRO A 550 -3.85 -22.43 28.08
N ASN A 551 -4.23 -21.27 28.62
CA ASN A 551 -4.17 -19.99 27.92
C ASN A 551 -2.71 -19.55 27.71
N ASN A 552 -1.90 -19.63 28.77
CA ASN A 552 -0.55 -19.08 28.82
C ASN A 552 0.47 -20.02 28.17
N CYS A 553 0.37 -21.32 28.39
CA CYS A 553 1.34 -22.32 27.94
C CYS A 553 0.70 -23.69 27.64
N VAL A 554 1.41 -24.58 26.93
CA VAL A 554 1.02 -26.00 26.81
C VAL A 554 1.29 -26.69 28.14
N ILE A 555 0.25 -27.25 28.77
CA ILE A 555 0.37 -27.93 30.06
C ILE A 555 0.93 -29.35 29.88
N GLY A 556 2.02 -29.65 30.59
CA GLY A 556 2.65 -30.97 30.66
C GLY A 556 1.94 -31.92 31.63
N ALA A 557 2.32 -33.20 31.60
CA ALA A 557 1.74 -34.24 32.46
C ALA A 557 2.01 -34.05 33.98
N ASN A 558 2.91 -33.14 34.34
CA ASN A 558 3.19 -32.68 35.71
C ASN A 558 2.34 -31.46 36.14
N GLY A 559 1.49 -30.91 35.26
CA GLY A 559 0.68 -29.72 35.53
C GLY A 559 1.40 -28.37 35.33
N GLN A 560 2.70 -28.38 35.03
CA GLN A 560 3.50 -27.18 34.72
C GLN A 560 3.56 -26.94 33.20
N CYS A 561 4.18 -25.84 32.78
CA CYS A 561 4.37 -25.54 31.36
C CYS A 561 5.39 -26.49 30.71
N ASN A 562 4.98 -27.16 29.62
CA ASN A 562 5.89 -27.87 28.73
C ASN A 562 6.53 -26.83 27.79
N MET A 563 7.75 -26.40 28.10
CA MET A 563 8.34 -25.23 27.45
C MET A 563 8.64 -25.45 25.96
N GLY A 564 9.09 -26.64 25.56
CA GLY A 564 9.35 -26.99 24.17
C GLY A 564 8.08 -27.00 23.32
N GLN A 565 7.00 -27.61 23.81
CA GLN A 565 5.70 -27.58 23.12
C GLN A 565 5.07 -26.19 23.15
N SER A 566 5.31 -25.39 24.21
CA SER A 566 4.82 -24.01 24.31
C SER A 566 5.49 -23.09 23.30
N ALA A 567 6.80 -23.24 23.07
CA ALA A 567 7.53 -22.49 22.04
C ALA A 567 7.07 -22.88 20.62
N VAL A 568 6.78 -24.16 20.38
CA VAL A 568 6.18 -24.64 19.12
C VAL A 568 4.78 -24.07 18.91
N GLN A 569 3.93 -24.12 19.95
CA GLN A 569 2.57 -23.58 19.92
C GLN A 569 2.57 -22.07 19.68
N ALA A 570 3.48 -21.31 20.28
CA ALA A 570 3.63 -19.87 20.03
C ALA A 570 3.90 -19.57 18.53
N ALA A 571 4.82 -20.30 17.90
CA ALA A 571 5.13 -20.15 16.48
C ALA A 571 3.96 -20.58 15.57
N MET A 572 3.29 -21.70 15.87
CA MET A 572 2.11 -22.17 15.13
C MET A 572 0.92 -21.21 15.25
N ALA A 573 0.71 -20.62 16.43
CA ALA A 573 -0.33 -19.63 16.68
C ALA A 573 -0.01 -18.28 16.02
N LEU A 574 1.25 -17.80 16.03
CA LEU A 574 1.63 -16.59 15.28
C LEU A 574 1.41 -16.79 13.77
N HIS A 575 1.83 -17.94 13.24
CA HIS A 575 1.61 -18.31 11.84
C HIS A 575 0.13 -18.31 11.46
N SER A 576 -0.74 -18.93 12.28
CA SER A 576 -2.16 -19.09 11.97
C SER A 576 -3.04 -17.87 12.31
N GLN A 577 -2.72 -17.10 13.36
CA GLN A 577 -3.47 -15.89 13.72
C GLN A 577 -3.16 -14.70 12.80
N TYR A 578 -1.93 -14.61 12.27
CA TYR A 578 -1.46 -13.43 11.52
C TYR A 578 -0.97 -13.73 10.09
N ASN A 579 -1.01 -14.99 9.65
CA ASN A 579 -0.55 -15.45 8.32
C ASN A 579 0.93 -15.12 8.04
N ILE A 580 1.77 -15.12 9.08
CA ILE A 580 3.22 -14.89 8.97
C ILE A 580 3.89 -16.23 8.62
N PRO A 581 4.64 -16.36 7.50
CA PRO A 581 5.32 -17.61 7.15
C PRO A 581 6.35 -18.02 8.21
N TYR A 582 6.54 -19.33 8.43
CA TYR A 582 7.58 -19.82 9.35
C TYR A 582 8.99 -19.30 9.00
N SER A 583 9.28 -19.10 7.71
CA SER A 583 10.52 -18.46 7.22
C SER A 583 10.67 -16.97 7.57
N GLN A 584 9.70 -16.38 8.27
CA GLN A 584 9.74 -15.05 8.91
C GLN A 584 9.51 -15.12 10.43
N ILE A 585 9.62 -16.31 11.04
CA ILE A 585 9.47 -16.51 12.49
C ILE A 585 10.79 -17.02 13.08
N GLU A 586 11.27 -16.31 14.11
CA GLU A 586 12.34 -16.73 15.03
C GLU A 586 11.71 -17.09 16.39
N VAL A 587 12.38 -17.94 17.18
CA VAL A 587 11.98 -18.22 18.57
C VAL A 587 13.16 -18.09 19.52
N THR A 588 12.95 -17.41 20.65
CA THR A 588 13.91 -17.23 21.74
C THR A 588 13.36 -17.83 23.04
N PRO A 589 13.61 -19.12 23.33
CA PRO A 589 13.41 -19.67 24.66
C PRO A 589 14.46 -19.14 25.66
N MET A 590 14.05 -19.00 26.91
CA MET A 590 14.95 -18.82 28.06
C MET A 590 15.39 -20.20 28.57
N ILE A 591 16.69 -20.40 28.78
CA ILE A 591 17.24 -21.75 29.08
C ILE A 591 17.28 -22.07 30.58
N GLY A 592 16.94 -23.30 30.97
CA GLY A 592 16.76 -23.66 32.38
C GLY A 592 15.54 -23.00 33.00
N GLY A 593 15.55 -22.74 34.31
CA GLY A 593 14.46 -22.05 35.00
C GLY A 593 14.33 -20.59 34.57
N ASN A 594 13.10 -20.12 34.40
CA ASN A 594 12.77 -18.75 34.03
C ASN A 594 12.55 -17.88 35.28
N ASP A 595 12.13 -16.63 35.12
CA ASP A 595 11.73 -15.78 36.26
C ASP A 595 10.41 -16.28 36.88
N THR A 596 9.55 -16.91 36.08
CA THR A 596 8.34 -17.64 36.49
C THR A 596 8.70 -19.00 37.14
N PRO A 597 8.34 -19.25 38.42
CA PRO A 597 8.81 -20.43 39.17
C PRO A 597 8.38 -21.82 38.66
N ASP A 598 7.33 -21.90 37.83
CA ASP A 598 6.81 -23.15 37.24
C ASP A 598 7.29 -23.38 35.79
N GLU A 599 8.18 -22.53 35.28
CA GLU A 599 8.74 -22.65 33.94
C GLU A 599 10.21 -23.08 34.00
N THR A 600 10.57 -24.14 33.28
CA THR A 600 11.96 -24.59 33.13
C THR A 600 12.15 -25.24 31.77
N PHE A 601 12.93 -24.59 30.90
CA PHE A 601 13.31 -25.13 29.60
C PHE A 601 14.47 -26.12 29.77
N THR A 602 14.24 -27.39 29.43
CA THR A 602 15.18 -28.49 29.64
C THR A 602 15.94 -28.87 28.36
N ILE A 603 16.94 -29.74 28.48
CA ILE A 603 17.64 -30.31 27.31
C ILE A 603 16.71 -31.16 26.42
N ALA A 604 15.57 -31.66 26.93
CA ALA A 604 14.57 -32.35 26.10
C ALA A 604 13.77 -31.38 25.22
N ASP A 605 13.52 -30.16 25.71
CA ASP A 605 12.80 -29.12 24.97
C ASP A 605 13.61 -28.61 23.77
N VAL A 606 14.94 -28.61 23.86
CA VAL A 606 15.87 -28.31 22.74
C VAL A 606 15.54 -29.15 21.51
N ALA A 607 15.37 -30.46 21.68
CA ALA A 607 15.08 -31.37 20.57
C ALA A 607 13.70 -31.08 19.95
N THR A 608 12.70 -30.74 20.78
CA THR A 608 11.36 -30.35 20.33
C THR A 608 11.40 -29.10 19.46
N VAL A 609 12.01 -28.02 19.96
CA VAL A 609 12.11 -26.74 19.26
C VAL A 609 12.96 -26.86 18.00
N ALA A 610 14.11 -27.52 18.07
CA ALA A 610 14.99 -27.70 16.92
C ALA A 610 14.35 -28.58 15.82
N GLN A 611 13.66 -29.67 16.18
CA GLN A 611 12.95 -30.49 15.20
C GLN A 611 11.83 -29.71 14.53
N PHE A 612 11.02 -28.96 15.29
CA PHE A 612 9.98 -28.11 14.71
C PHE A 612 10.57 -27.04 13.77
N ALA A 613 11.66 -26.40 14.18
CA ALA A 613 12.38 -25.42 13.38
C ALA A 613 12.84 -26.00 12.03
N VAL A 614 13.51 -27.16 12.06
CA VAL A 614 14.02 -27.88 10.88
C VAL A 614 12.89 -28.36 9.96
N VAL A 615 11.78 -28.87 10.52
CA VAL A 615 10.65 -29.40 9.73
C VAL A 615 9.83 -28.29 9.07
N ASN A 616 9.66 -27.14 9.73
CA ASN A 616 8.81 -26.05 9.22
C ASN A 616 9.60 -24.91 8.55
N GLY A 617 10.94 -24.94 8.60
CA GLY A 617 11.79 -23.92 8.01
C GLY A 617 11.72 -22.58 8.74
N LEU A 618 11.83 -22.59 10.08
CA LEU A 618 11.90 -21.35 10.87
C LEU A 618 13.09 -20.49 10.44
N ALA A 619 12.93 -19.16 10.51
CA ALA A 619 13.98 -18.21 10.14
C ALA A 619 15.24 -18.36 11.02
N GLY A 620 15.06 -18.66 12.30
CA GLY A 620 16.14 -18.84 13.27
C GLY A 620 15.66 -19.35 14.63
N VAL A 621 16.62 -19.71 15.48
CA VAL A 621 16.42 -20.08 16.89
C VAL A 621 17.49 -19.38 17.73
N HIS A 622 17.06 -18.82 18.84
CA HIS A 622 17.89 -18.06 19.76
C HIS A 622 17.76 -18.62 21.18
N THR A 623 18.55 -18.11 22.13
CA THR A 623 18.40 -18.45 23.55
C THR A 623 18.74 -17.27 24.44
N TRP A 624 17.97 -17.06 25.51
CA TRP A 624 18.32 -16.15 26.59
C TRP A 624 18.94 -16.94 27.75
N SER A 625 20.27 -16.89 27.99
CA SER A 625 21.34 -16.22 27.26
C SER A 625 22.67 -16.99 27.44
N LEU A 626 23.72 -16.64 26.70
CA LEU A 626 25.00 -17.37 26.69
C LEU A 626 25.60 -17.55 28.10
N ASP A 627 25.63 -16.48 28.90
CA ASP A 627 26.19 -16.54 30.26
C ASP A 627 25.36 -17.39 31.23
N ARG A 628 24.09 -17.66 30.88
CA ARG A 628 23.23 -18.61 31.58
C ARG A 628 23.54 -20.06 31.20
N ASP A 629 24.27 -20.35 30.14
CA ASP A 629 24.51 -21.73 29.68
C ASP A 629 25.62 -22.47 30.48
N ARG A 630 25.47 -22.48 31.80
CA ARG A 630 26.26 -23.25 32.77
C ARG A 630 25.40 -23.53 34.00
N ASP A 631 25.62 -24.64 34.69
CA ASP A 631 24.72 -25.09 35.76
C ASP A 631 24.84 -24.31 37.08
N CYS A 632 23.70 -24.16 37.74
CA CYS A 632 23.53 -23.80 39.15
C CYS A 632 22.47 -24.70 39.81
N ALA A 633 22.27 -24.55 41.12
CA ALA A 633 21.22 -25.26 41.84
C ALA A 633 19.82 -24.92 41.29
N PRO A 634 18.84 -25.86 41.30
CA PRO A 634 17.49 -25.59 40.83
C PRO A 634 16.75 -24.48 41.59
N GLY A 635 15.95 -23.69 40.87
CA GLY A 635 15.23 -22.51 41.37
C GLY A 635 14.91 -21.51 40.25
N SER A 636 14.50 -20.29 40.61
CA SER A 636 14.26 -19.18 39.67
C SER A 636 15.52 -18.78 38.88
N ALA A 637 15.33 -18.07 37.77
CA ALA A 637 16.40 -17.62 36.90
C ALA A 637 17.54 -16.86 37.60
N THR A 638 18.73 -16.93 36.99
CA THR A 638 19.85 -16.03 37.28
C THR A 638 20.47 -15.52 35.97
N PRO A 639 21.22 -14.40 35.98
CA PRO A 639 21.96 -13.94 34.79
C PRO A 639 23.26 -14.71 34.49
N MET A 640 23.72 -15.61 35.37
CA MET A 640 25.07 -16.21 35.32
C MET A 640 25.08 -17.75 35.30
N CYS A 641 23.90 -18.37 35.30
CA CYS A 641 23.71 -19.81 35.19
C CYS A 641 22.24 -20.18 34.99
N ASN A 642 22.04 -21.36 34.41
CA ASN A 642 20.76 -22.03 34.28
C ASN A 642 20.46 -22.77 35.60
N THR A 643 19.19 -22.77 35.98
CA THR A 643 18.68 -23.45 37.17
C THR A 643 17.89 -24.72 36.81
N TYR A 644 18.17 -25.30 35.64
CA TYR A 644 17.88 -26.72 35.38
C TYR A 644 18.99 -27.59 36.01
N GLY A 645 20.23 -27.10 36.04
CA GLY A 645 21.32 -27.65 36.86
C GLY A 645 21.89 -28.99 36.37
N GLN A 646 21.55 -29.40 35.15
CA GLN A 646 21.89 -30.69 34.55
C GLN A 646 22.30 -30.58 33.07
N ALA A 647 22.48 -29.36 32.54
CA ALA A 647 22.83 -29.15 31.12
C ALA A 647 24.34 -29.29 30.86
N GLY A 648 25.17 -29.05 31.87
CA GLY A 648 26.61 -28.89 31.74
C GLY A 648 27.02 -27.52 31.22
N THR A 649 28.33 -27.32 31.08
CA THR A 649 28.91 -26.09 30.54
C THR A 649 28.71 -25.99 29.03
N LEU A 650 28.06 -24.92 28.57
CA LEU A 650 27.64 -24.67 27.19
C LEU A 650 26.68 -25.78 26.67
N GLY A 651 25.85 -26.32 27.56
CA GLY A 651 24.99 -27.47 27.31
C GLY A 651 23.89 -27.20 26.31
N PHE A 652 23.09 -26.15 26.52
CA PHE A 652 21.99 -25.78 25.62
C PHE A 652 22.51 -25.31 24.26
N THR A 653 23.60 -24.53 24.24
CA THR A 653 24.26 -24.05 23.02
C THR A 653 24.73 -25.22 22.16
N LYS A 654 25.41 -26.21 22.75
CA LYS A 654 25.84 -27.42 22.03
C LYS A 654 24.68 -28.29 21.58
N ALA A 655 23.65 -28.43 22.41
CA ALA A 655 22.46 -29.22 22.09
C ALA A 655 21.70 -28.61 20.89
N PHE A 656 21.44 -27.30 20.88
CA PHE A 656 20.82 -26.63 19.74
C PHE A 656 21.66 -26.74 18.45
N ILE A 657 22.98 -26.53 18.53
CA ILE A 657 23.88 -26.70 17.38
C ILE A 657 23.82 -28.14 16.84
N ALA A 658 23.80 -29.15 17.71
CA ALA A 658 23.71 -30.55 17.30
C ALA A 658 22.34 -30.89 16.69
N SER A 659 21.24 -30.47 17.32
CA SER A 659 19.88 -30.78 16.86
C SER A 659 19.47 -30.02 15.60
N LEU A 660 19.93 -28.78 15.40
CA LEU A 660 19.68 -28.01 14.16
C LEU A 660 20.56 -28.46 12.99
N ALA A 661 21.69 -29.14 13.27
CA ALA A 661 22.54 -29.77 12.25
C ALA A 661 22.10 -31.20 11.88
N ALA A 662 21.20 -31.81 12.67
CA ALA A 662 20.71 -33.16 12.41
C ALA A 662 19.65 -33.17 11.29
N SER A 663 19.89 -33.96 10.24
CA SER A 663 18.84 -34.23 9.25
C SER A 663 17.69 -35.01 9.89
N PRO A 664 16.41 -34.67 9.59
CA PRO A 664 15.28 -35.36 10.20
C PRO A 664 15.27 -36.85 9.82
N PRO A 665 15.05 -37.77 10.78
CA PRO A 665 15.14 -39.21 10.50
C PRO A 665 13.99 -39.69 9.62
N VAL A 666 14.32 -40.28 8.48
CA VAL A 666 13.34 -40.90 7.58
C VAL A 666 12.83 -42.23 8.18
N PRO A 667 11.53 -42.37 8.48
CA PRO A 667 11.00 -43.60 9.05
C PRO A 667 10.96 -44.74 8.01
N SER A 668 11.85 -45.71 8.15
CA SER A 668 11.81 -46.99 7.41
C SER A 668 11.23 -48.11 8.28
N PRO A 669 10.44 -49.05 7.72
CA PRO A 669 9.70 -50.05 8.52
C PRO A 669 10.48 -51.35 8.78
N THR A 670 9.96 -52.16 9.73
CA THR A 670 10.22 -53.62 9.94
C THR A 670 11.44 -53.97 10.82
N PRO A 671 11.42 -55.02 11.70
CA PRO A 671 10.31 -55.89 12.17
C PRO A 671 10.05 -55.84 13.71
N SER A 672 8.97 -56.52 14.11
CA SER A 672 8.49 -56.75 15.48
C SER A 672 9.42 -57.55 16.41
N LEU A 673 9.37 -57.26 17.73
CA LEU A 673 9.20 -58.28 18.78
C LEU A 673 8.41 -57.70 19.99
N ALA A 674 7.63 -58.56 20.65
CA ALA A 674 6.75 -58.29 21.81
C ALA A 674 6.77 -59.56 22.73
N PRO A 675 5.95 -59.73 23.81
CA PRO A 675 4.96 -58.83 24.44
C PRO A 675 4.96 -58.82 26.00
N THR A 676 4.11 -57.98 26.62
CA THR A 676 3.27 -58.37 27.79
C THR A 676 1.96 -57.57 27.82
N THR A 677 0.88 -58.22 28.26
CA THR A 677 -0.57 -57.89 28.14
C THR A 677 -1.20 -57.41 29.48
N PRO A 678 -2.52 -57.08 29.61
CA PRO A 678 -3.61 -56.85 28.61
C PRO A 678 -4.62 -55.69 28.88
N ALA A 679 -5.40 -55.32 27.84
CA ALA A 679 -6.84 -54.92 27.84
C ALA A 679 -7.30 -53.59 28.51
N PRO A 680 -8.49 -53.04 28.16
CA PRO A 680 -9.52 -53.51 27.21
C PRO A 680 -9.63 -52.71 25.89
N THR A 681 -10.57 -53.11 25.03
CA THR A 681 -10.59 -52.80 23.58
C THR A 681 -11.94 -52.26 23.08
N PRO A 682 -11.95 -51.18 22.28
CA PRO A 682 -12.96 -50.94 21.23
C PRO A 682 -12.48 -51.45 19.86
N LEU A 683 -13.41 -51.85 18.97
CA LEU A 683 -13.07 -52.44 17.67
C LEU A 683 -12.49 -51.42 16.66
N PRO A 684 -11.66 -51.87 15.69
CA PRO A 684 -11.23 -51.02 14.58
C PRO A 684 -12.42 -50.63 13.68
N ALA A 685 -12.50 -49.36 13.31
CA ALA A 685 -13.50 -48.88 12.36
C ALA A 685 -13.23 -49.42 10.94
N ALA A 686 -14.23 -50.05 10.33
CA ALA A 686 -14.17 -50.47 8.94
C ALA A 686 -14.23 -49.26 7.98
N CYS A 687 -13.97 -49.47 6.69
CA CYS A 687 -14.26 -48.47 5.67
C CYS A 687 -15.77 -48.21 5.57
N SER A 688 -16.14 -46.95 5.35
CA SER A 688 -17.53 -46.52 5.14
C SER A 688 -18.14 -47.24 3.94
N GLN A 689 -19.38 -47.70 4.07
CA GLN A 689 -20.06 -48.45 3.00
C GLN A 689 -20.61 -47.52 1.92
N LEU A 690 -21.11 -48.09 0.83
CA LEU A 690 -21.76 -47.31 -0.23
C LEU A 690 -22.93 -46.47 0.35
N TYR A 691 -22.90 -45.17 0.07
CA TYR A 691 -23.74 -44.09 0.61
C TYR A 691 -23.45 -43.60 2.04
N ASP A 692 -22.48 -44.17 2.77
CA ASP A 692 -22.04 -43.64 4.07
C ASP A 692 -21.14 -42.40 3.93
N GLN A 693 -20.99 -41.64 5.03
CA GLN A 693 -20.03 -40.55 5.13
C GLN A 693 -18.59 -41.07 5.23
N CYS A 694 -17.69 -40.48 4.44
CA CYS A 694 -16.27 -40.82 4.33
C CYS A 694 -15.33 -39.62 4.46
N GLY A 695 -15.87 -38.46 4.86
CA GLY A 695 -15.09 -37.23 4.97
C GLY A 695 -15.94 -35.99 5.19
N GLY A 696 -15.27 -34.85 5.27
CA GLY A 696 -15.85 -33.57 5.67
C GLY A 696 -15.02 -32.93 6.79
N GLN A 697 -14.94 -31.61 6.82
CA GLN A 697 -14.21 -30.87 7.85
C GLN A 697 -14.80 -31.17 9.24
N GLY A 698 -13.98 -31.68 10.16
CA GLY A 698 -14.43 -32.14 11.49
C GLY A 698 -14.92 -33.59 11.56
N TRP A 699 -14.92 -34.35 10.45
CA TRP A 699 -15.25 -35.79 10.48
C TRP A 699 -14.13 -36.61 11.13
N LEU A 700 -14.48 -37.32 12.22
CA LEU A 700 -13.56 -38.22 12.95
C LEU A 700 -13.80 -39.72 12.63
N GLY A 701 -14.74 -40.02 11.72
CA GLY A 701 -15.04 -41.38 11.30
C GLY A 701 -14.09 -41.88 10.19
N SER A 702 -14.44 -43.02 9.60
CA SER A 702 -13.62 -43.64 8.55
C SER A 702 -13.52 -42.75 7.30
N THR A 703 -12.34 -42.76 6.66
CA THR A 703 -12.02 -41.95 5.47
C THR A 703 -11.84 -42.79 4.20
N CYS A 704 -11.87 -44.12 4.32
CA CYS A 704 -11.88 -45.04 3.19
C CYS A 704 -13.31 -45.51 2.88
N CYS A 705 -13.57 -45.82 1.62
CA CYS A 705 -14.83 -46.41 1.16
C CYS A 705 -14.68 -47.90 0.88
N ALA A 706 -15.78 -48.65 0.99
CA ALA A 706 -15.85 -50.06 0.63
C ALA A 706 -15.52 -50.28 -0.86
N THR A 707 -14.83 -51.39 -1.15
CA THR A 707 -14.32 -51.74 -2.48
C THR A 707 -15.42 -51.69 -3.55
N GLY A 708 -15.21 -50.91 -4.60
CA GLY A 708 -16.22 -50.63 -5.63
C GLY A 708 -16.98 -49.31 -5.45
N SER A 709 -16.68 -48.52 -4.41
CA SER A 709 -17.19 -47.16 -4.20
C SER A 709 -16.05 -46.17 -3.93
N VAL A 710 -16.28 -44.89 -4.25
CA VAL A 710 -15.28 -43.81 -4.17
C VAL A 710 -15.80 -42.69 -3.27
N CYS A 711 -14.94 -42.18 -2.37
CA CYS A 711 -15.30 -41.06 -1.51
C CYS A 711 -15.43 -39.78 -2.35
N THR A 712 -16.65 -39.28 -2.47
CA THR A 712 -16.98 -38.15 -3.34
C THR A 712 -17.40 -36.96 -2.47
N VAL A 713 -16.69 -35.85 -2.59
CA VAL A 713 -17.02 -34.61 -1.86
C VAL A 713 -18.40 -34.10 -2.30
N ARG A 714 -19.26 -33.76 -1.34
CA ARG A 714 -20.57 -33.13 -1.57
C ARG A 714 -20.61 -31.69 -1.08
N SER A 715 -19.92 -31.41 0.03
CA SER A 715 -19.64 -30.07 0.55
C SER A 715 -18.36 -30.10 1.40
N VAL A 716 -17.86 -28.94 1.83
CA VAL A 716 -16.69 -28.87 2.72
C VAL A 716 -16.90 -29.62 4.05
N TRP A 717 -18.15 -29.77 4.49
CA TRP A 717 -18.53 -30.47 5.74
C TRP A 717 -18.92 -31.94 5.53
N TYR A 718 -19.09 -32.41 4.28
CA TYR A 718 -19.65 -33.74 4.00
C TYR A 718 -19.13 -34.36 2.69
N SER A 719 -18.55 -35.55 2.79
CA SER A 719 -18.15 -36.40 1.65
C SER A 719 -18.75 -37.80 1.80
N GLN A 720 -19.19 -38.40 0.69
CA GLN A 720 -20.01 -39.61 0.68
C GLN A 720 -19.42 -40.69 -0.24
N CYS A 721 -19.44 -41.96 0.17
CA CYS A 721 -19.06 -43.07 -0.70
C CYS A 721 -20.11 -43.26 -1.80
N LEU A 722 -19.72 -43.21 -3.07
CA LEU A 722 -20.63 -43.37 -4.22
C LEU A 722 -20.12 -44.44 -5.19
N ALA A 723 -21.03 -45.09 -5.90
CA ALA A 723 -20.69 -46.03 -6.96
C ALA A 723 -20.17 -45.24 -8.18
N PRO A 724 -19.08 -45.68 -8.84
CA PRO A 724 -18.57 -45.01 -10.04
C PRO A 724 -19.59 -45.11 -11.18
N THR A 725 -20.00 -43.96 -11.71
CA THR A 725 -20.92 -43.87 -12.86
C THR A 725 -20.23 -44.38 -14.13
N ALA A 726 -20.82 -45.38 -14.77
CA ALA A 726 -20.21 -46.04 -15.93
C ALA A 726 -20.07 -45.11 -17.15
N SER A 727 -18.84 -44.94 -17.64
CA SER A 727 -18.52 -44.30 -18.92
C SER A 727 -18.26 -45.35 -20.03
N SER A 728 -18.45 -44.94 -21.28
CA SER A 728 -18.29 -45.79 -22.49
C SER A 728 -16.89 -46.43 -22.60
N PRO A 729 -16.75 -47.67 -23.11
CA PRO A 729 -15.51 -48.45 -22.98
C PRO A 729 -14.34 -47.97 -23.85
N THR A 730 -13.14 -48.08 -23.30
CA THR A 730 -11.85 -47.85 -23.96
C THR A 730 -11.43 -49.06 -24.82
N PRO A 731 -10.79 -48.87 -25.99
CA PRO A 731 -10.22 -49.98 -26.77
C PRO A 731 -9.10 -50.76 -26.05
N ALA A 732 -8.89 -52.01 -26.47
CA ALA A 732 -7.92 -52.95 -25.88
C ALA A 732 -6.45 -52.65 -26.26
N PRO A 733 -5.45 -53.08 -25.44
CA PRO A 733 -4.05 -52.72 -25.64
C PRO A 733 -3.34 -53.51 -26.75
N THR A 734 -2.46 -52.82 -27.48
CA THR A 734 -1.59 -53.39 -28.52
C THR A 734 -0.27 -53.91 -27.92
N PRO A 735 0.31 -55.04 -28.39
CA PRO A 735 1.57 -55.58 -27.85
C PRO A 735 2.81 -54.69 -28.10
N ALA A 736 3.83 -54.86 -27.24
CA ALA A 736 5.07 -54.08 -27.27
C ALA A 736 6.06 -54.49 -28.40
N PRO A 737 6.75 -53.54 -29.06
CA PRO A 737 7.79 -53.82 -30.05
C PRO A 737 9.19 -54.02 -29.44
N THR A 738 9.98 -54.87 -30.11
CA THR A 738 11.38 -55.23 -29.78
C THR A 738 12.38 -54.08 -30.10
N PRO A 739 13.46 -53.89 -29.32
CA PRO A 739 14.48 -52.86 -29.60
C PRO A 739 15.34 -53.13 -30.85
N THR A 740 15.76 -52.05 -31.51
CA THR A 740 16.65 -52.01 -32.68
C THR A 740 17.68 -50.87 -32.55
N PRO A 741 18.83 -50.89 -33.27
CA PRO A 741 20.12 -50.56 -32.63
C PRO A 741 20.76 -49.20 -32.98
N THR A 742 21.86 -48.93 -32.27
CA THR A 742 22.78 -47.78 -32.35
C THR A 742 23.23 -47.41 -33.79
N PRO A 743 23.26 -46.12 -34.15
CA PRO A 743 23.84 -45.65 -35.42
C PRO A 743 25.38 -45.70 -35.47
N ALA A 744 25.93 -45.83 -36.69
CA ALA A 744 27.35 -45.71 -37.01
C ALA A 744 27.59 -44.60 -38.07
N PRO A 745 28.81 -44.07 -38.25
CA PRO A 745 28.99 -42.71 -38.77
C PRO A 745 29.24 -42.55 -40.30
N ALA A 746 28.70 -41.44 -40.82
CA ALA A 746 29.22 -40.51 -41.84
C ALA A 746 29.84 -41.00 -43.18
N LEU A 747 29.29 -40.50 -44.30
CA LEU A 747 30.01 -40.25 -45.58
C LEU A 747 29.44 -39.02 -46.35
N THR A 748 30.31 -38.39 -47.13
CA THR A 748 30.06 -37.43 -48.24
C THR A 748 30.89 -37.92 -49.47
N PRO A 749 30.99 -37.28 -50.68
CA PRO A 749 30.48 -35.97 -51.17
C PRO A 749 30.00 -35.91 -52.68
N THR A 750 29.76 -34.69 -53.22
CA THR A 750 29.90 -34.25 -54.65
C THR A 750 28.71 -34.44 -55.67
N PRO A 751 28.65 -33.82 -56.91
CA PRO A 751 27.75 -32.66 -57.13
C PRO A 751 26.90 -32.56 -58.46
N ALA A 752 25.97 -31.59 -58.48
CA ALA A 752 25.48 -30.66 -59.55
C ALA A 752 25.26 -31.07 -61.04
N PRO A 753 24.17 -30.55 -61.66
CA PRO A 753 24.26 -29.77 -62.92
C PRO A 753 23.51 -28.40 -62.90
N LYS A 754 23.44 -27.69 -64.04
CA LYS A 754 23.28 -26.20 -64.14
C LYS A 754 22.48 -25.72 -65.38
N SER A 755 21.79 -24.57 -65.30
CA SER A 755 21.02 -23.94 -66.41
C SER A 755 21.11 -22.37 -66.48
N SER A 756 20.06 -21.66 -66.95
CA SER A 756 20.14 -20.32 -67.62
C SER A 756 18.96 -19.34 -67.31
N PRO A 757 19.03 -18.02 -67.67
CA PRO A 757 18.15 -16.95 -67.14
C PRO A 757 17.34 -16.07 -68.16
N THR A 758 16.65 -15.03 -67.65
CA THR A 758 16.08 -13.80 -68.32
C THR A 758 14.81 -13.93 -69.21
N PRO A 759 14.02 -12.85 -69.50
CA PRO A 759 14.17 -11.40 -69.20
C PRO A 759 12.93 -10.70 -68.55
N ALA A 760 12.92 -9.34 -68.49
CA ALA A 760 11.87 -8.48 -67.90
C ALA A 760 11.53 -7.22 -68.76
N PRO A 761 10.44 -6.44 -68.47
CA PRO A 761 10.07 -5.20 -69.19
C PRO A 761 10.00 -3.89 -68.34
N THR A 762 10.01 -2.73 -69.03
CA THR A 762 9.89 -1.31 -68.54
C THR A 762 9.61 -0.37 -69.77
N PRO A 763 9.41 0.97 -69.70
CA PRO A 763 8.72 1.88 -68.74
C PRO A 763 7.82 3.00 -69.41
N SER A 764 7.27 3.96 -68.60
CA SER A 764 6.85 5.35 -68.97
C SER A 764 5.56 5.60 -69.80
N PRO A 765 5.00 6.85 -69.94
CA PRO A 765 5.32 8.16 -69.31
C PRO A 765 4.09 9.00 -68.78
N THR A 766 4.34 10.22 -68.27
CA THR A 766 3.36 11.26 -67.81
C THR A 766 2.89 12.23 -68.93
N PRO A 767 1.77 12.98 -68.77
CA PRO A 767 1.87 14.47 -68.68
C PRO A 767 0.80 15.19 -67.81
N ALA A 768 0.96 16.52 -67.63
CA ALA A 768 0.00 17.48 -67.01
C ALA A 768 -0.64 18.40 -68.11
N PRO A 769 -1.59 19.38 -67.88
CA PRO A 769 -1.64 20.39 -66.80
C PRO A 769 -3.06 20.84 -66.28
N THR A 770 -3.09 21.90 -65.45
CA THR A 770 -4.24 22.73 -64.97
C THR A 770 -4.96 23.52 -66.11
N PRO A 771 -6.21 24.09 -65.96
CA PRO A 771 -6.66 25.00 -64.87
C PRO A 771 -8.17 24.96 -64.47
N SER A 772 -8.62 25.97 -63.69
CA SER A 772 -10.01 26.25 -63.22
C SER A 772 -10.78 27.16 -64.20
N PRO A 773 -12.15 27.12 -64.30
CA PRO A 773 -12.97 28.11 -63.55
C PRO A 773 -14.42 27.69 -63.13
N THR A 774 -14.95 28.41 -62.13
CA THR A 774 -16.37 28.65 -61.71
C THR A 774 -17.18 29.37 -62.83
N PRO A 775 -18.55 29.54 -62.85
CA PRO A 775 -19.58 29.33 -61.79
C PRO A 775 -21.00 28.79 -62.20
N ALA A 776 -21.90 28.72 -61.20
CA ALA A 776 -23.36 29.03 -61.23
C ALA A 776 -24.47 28.07 -61.81
N ALA A 777 -25.14 27.36 -60.87
CA ALA A 777 -26.55 27.56 -60.45
C ALA A 777 -27.81 27.03 -61.22
N THR A 778 -28.78 26.60 -60.39
CA THR A 778 -30.27 26.53 -60.56
C THR A 778 -30.92 25.18 -60.94
N ALA A 779 -32.13 24.93 -60.39
CA ALA A 779 -32.95 23.70 -60.46
C ALA A 779 -33.99 23.74 -61.63
N PRO A 780 -34.84 22.71 -61.94
CA PRO A 780 -35.73 22.00 -61.00
C PRO A 780 -36.07 20.48 -61.24
N THR A 781 -36.92 19.97 -60.33
CA THR A 781 -37.85 18.80 -60.27
C THR A 781 -38.51 18.37 -61.61
N PRO A 782 -39.11 17.13 -61.81
CA PRO A 782 -39.86 16.35 -60.78
C PRO A 782 -40.02 14.77 -60.84
N THR A 783 -40.29 14.20 -59.66
CA THR A 783 -41.25 13.08 -59.30
C THR A 783 -41.16 11.61 -59.77
N SER A 784 -41.59 10.72 -58.83
CA SER A 784 -42.09 9.32 -58.96
C SER A 784 -41.04 8.19 -59.02
N GLN A 785 -41.09 7.10 -58.23
CA GLN A 785 -41.97 6.70 -57.10
C GLN A 785 -41.20 5.82 -56.08
N ALA A 786 -41.75 5.57 -54.89
CA ALA A 786 -41.05 4.92 -53.76
C ALA A 786 -41.28 3.39 -53.63
N PRO A 787 -40.44 2.69 -52.83
CA PRO A 787 -40.92 2.25 -51.51
C PRO A 787 -40.09 2.80 -50.33
N THR A 788 -40.69 2.80 -49.14
CA THR A 788 -40.24 3.57 -47.97
C THR A 788 -39.16 2.87 -47.13
N PRO A 789 -38.02 3.51 -46.83
CA PRO A 789 -37.14 3.13 -45.72
C PRO A 789 -37.77 3.53 -44.37
N LEU A 790 -37.63 2.68 -43.35
CA LEU A 790 -37.99 3.06 -41.97
C LEU A 790 -36.97 4.06 -41.42
N ALA A 791 -37.39 5.30 -41.22
CA ALA A 791 -36.58 6.32 -40.55
C ALA A 791 -36.50 6.01 -39.05
N ILE A 792 -35.28 5.83 -38.52
CA ILE A 792 -35.05 5.76 -37.08
C ILE A 792 -35.16 7.19 -36.54
N SER A 793 -36.34 7.55 -36.04
CA SER A 793 -36.61 8.85 -35.43
C SER A 793 -35.89 8.96 -34.09
N CYS A 794 -35.07 10.00 -33.89
CA CYS A 794 -34.53 10.34 -32.58
C CYS A 794 -35.65 10.56 -31.55
N SER A 795 -35.39 10.18 -30.30
CA SER A 795 -36.38 10.21 -29.22
C SER A 795 -36.89 11.62 -28.94
N GLY A 796 -38.21 11.76 -28.84
CA GLY A 796 -38.88 13.00 -28.48
C GLY A 796 -38.73 13.33 -26.99
N GLU A 797 -39.16 14.53 -26.60
CA GLU A 797 -39.14 14.96 -25.20
C GLU A 797 -39.86 13.97 -24.28
N TRP A 798 -39.28 13.70 -23.11
CA TRP A 798 -39.71 12.71 -22.11
C TRP A 798 -39.61 11.23 -22.54
N ASN A 799 -39.13 10.92 -23.74
CA ASN A 799 -38.90 9.55 -24.20
C ASN A 799 -37.47 9.06 -23.86
N GLN A 800 -37.32 7.74 -23.76
CA GLN A 800 -36.04 7.10 -23.46
C GLN A 800 -35.05 7.23 -24.63
N CYS A 801 -33.78 7.49 -24.31
CA CYS A 801 -32.67 7.69 -25.25
C CYS A 801 -31.39 6.95 -24.85
N GLY A 802 -31.46 6.06 -23.85
CA GLY A 802 -30.32 5.30 -23.36
C GLY A 802 -30.69 4.42 -22.16
N GLY A 803 -29.73 3.59 -21.76
CA GLY A 803 -29.86 2.62 -20.68
C GLY A 803 -29.39 1.22 -21.10
N THR A 804 -28.88 0.44 -20.17
CA THR A 804 -28.51 -0.97 -20.38
C THR A 804 -29.74 -1.75 -20.87
N GLY A 805 -29.62 -2.45 -21.99
CA GLY A 805 -30.73 -3.17 -22.63
C GLY A 805 -31.68 -2.30 -23.47
N TRP A 806 -31.48 -0.98 -23.55
CA TRP A 806 -32.24 -0.13 -24.47
C TRP A 806 -31.81 -0.36 -25.93
N THR A 807 -32.73 -0.83 -26.77
CA THR A 807 -32.51 -1.06 -28.21
C THR A 807 -33.13 0.02 -29.11
N GLY A 808 -33.65 1.09 -28.53
CA GLY A 808 -34.24 2.22 -29.25
C GLY A 808 -33.21 3.30 -29.62
N PRO A 809 -33.67 4.46 -30.11
CA PRO A 809 -32.80 5.56 -30.51
C PRO A 809 -31.92 6.05 -29.36
N SER A 810 -30.65 6.35 -29.64
CA SER A 810 -29.69 6.96 -28.71
C SER A 810 -29.57 8.48 -28.85
N CYS A 811 -30.19 9.06 -29.88
CA CYS A 811 -30.26 10.49 -30.11
C CYS A 811 -31.61 11.06 -29.66
N CYS A 812 -31.60 12.35 -29.28
CA CYS A 812 -32.82 13.13 -29.01
C CYS A 812 -33.16 14.05 -30.18
N ALA A 813 -34.43 14.47 -30.27
CA ALA A 813 -34.85 15.48 -31.25
C ALA A 813 -34.11 16.83 -31.03
N PRO A 814 -33.85 17.63 -32.08
CA PRO A 814 -33.08 18.87 -31.97
C PRO A 814 -33.62 19.85 -30.92
N GLY A 815 -32.72 20.42 -30.10
CA GLY A 815 -33.06 21.26 -28.95
C GLY A 815 -33.25 20.52 -27.63
N LEU A 816 -33.22 19.18 -27.66
CA LEU A 816 -33.25 18.32 -26.47
C LEU A 816 -31.89 17.65 -26.25
N GLN A 817 -31.59 17.31 -25.00
CA GLN A 817 -30.39 16.56 -24.60
C GLN A 817 -30.80 15.24 -23.95
N CYS A 818 -30.05 14.17 -24.20
CA CYS A 818 -30.26 12.89 -23.55
C CYS A 818 -29.67 12.94 -22.14
N ARG A 819 -30.52 13.19 -21.14
CA ARG A 819 -30.09 13.24 -19.73
C ARG A 819 -30.13 11.83 -19.15
N PHE A 820 -29.04 11.40 -18.53
CA PHE A 820 -28.99 10.15 -17.77
C PHE A 820 -29.82 10.26 -16.48
N PHE A 821 -30.55 9.19 -16.12
CA PHE A 821 -31.30 9.12 -14.85
C PHE A 821 -30.94 7.86 -14.04
N SER A 822 -30.71 6.73 -14.71
CA SER A 822 -30.16 5.51 -14.10
C SER A 822 -29.45 4.65 -15.15
N VAL A 823 -28.71 3.63 -14.72
CA VAL A 823 -28.03 2.70 -15.64
C VAL A 823 -29.00 2.03 -16.63
N TRP A 824 -30.28 1.87 -16.28
CA TRP A 824 -31.32 1.29 -17.15
C TRP A 824 -32.11 2.34 -17.96
N TYR A 825 -31.91 3.64 -17.72
CA TYR A 825 -32.78 4.70 -18.27
C TYR A 825 -32.10 6.08 -18.39
N SER A 826 -32.01 6.59 -19.62
CA SER A 826 -31.74 7.99 -19.96
C SER A 826 -32.92 8.57 -20.75
N GLN A 827 -33.25 9.85 -20.59
CA GLN A 827 -34.44 10.49 -21.18
C GLN A 827 -34.13 11.85 -21.81
N CYS A 828 -34.80 12.15 -22.93
CA CYS A 828 -34.67 13.42 -23.64
C CYS A 828 -35.39 14.56 -22.90
N VAL A 829 -34.67 15.62 -22.53
CA VAL A 829 -35.22 16.82 -21.87
C VAL A 829 -34.69 18.09 -22.53
N LYS A 830 -35.39 19.24 -22.38
CA LYS A 830 -34.91 20.53 -22.88
C LYS A 830 -33.63 20.96 -22.15
N GLY A 831 -32.59 21.31 -22.90
CA GLY A 831 -31.38 21.95 -22.36
C GLY A 831 -31.56 23.46 -22.22
N ALA A 832 -30.95 24.06 -21.20
CA ALA A 832 -30.87 25.52 -21.06
C ALA A 832 -29.90 26.10 -22.12
N SER A 833 -30.30 27.18 -22.80
CA SER A 833 -29.57 27.73 -23.94
C SER A 833 -28.43 28.68 -23.53
N ALA A 834 -27.20 28.36 -23.94
CA ALA A 834 -26.06 29.26 -23.84
C ALA A 834 -26.07 30.34 -24.97
N PRO A 835 -25.53 31.55 -24.74
CA PRO A 835 -25.44 32.60 -25.77
C PRO A 835 -24.50 32.26 -26.93
N ALA A 836 -24.81 32.75 -28.13
CA ALA A 836 -24.05 32.48 -29.36
C ALA A 836 -22.82 33.40 -29.55
N PRO A 837 -21.75 32.91 -30.23
CA PRO A 837 -20.54 33.70 -30.49
C PRO A 837 -20.67 34.67 -31.68
N THR A 838 -19.82 35.70 -31.70
CA THR A 838 -19.77 36.79 -32.71
C THR A 838 -18.40 36.78 -33.42
N PRO A 839 -18.29 37.06 -34.74
CA PRO A 839 -17.15 36.54 -35.54
C PRO A 839 -15.89 37.43 -35.71
N THR A 840 -14.74 36.74 -35.64
CA THR A 840 -13.48 36.82 -36.42
C THR A 840 -12.93 38.14 -36.99
N SER A 841 -11.65 38.42 -36.69
CA SER A 841 -10.64 38.93 -37.66
C SER A 841 -9.20 38.62 -37.20
N ALA A 842 -8.24 38.62 -38.14
CA ALA A 842 -6.82 38.23 -37.94
C ALA A 842 -5.94 38.87 -39.06
N PRO A 843 -4.61 38.63 -39.13
CA PRO A 843 -3.56 38.93 -38.14
C PRO A 843 -2.49 39.91 -38.72
N THR A 844 -1.56 40.43 -37.90
CA THR A 844 -0.33 41.13 -38.39
C THR A 844 0.81 41.11 -37.35
N SER A 845 2.01 41.60 -37.68
CA SER A 845 3.29 41.10 -37.10
C SER A 845 4.33 42.15 -36.66
N ALA A 846 4.95 41.88 -35.49
CA ALA A 846 6.30 42.31 -35.05
C ALA A 846 6.52 43.83 -34.73
N PRO A 847 7.70 44.28 -34.21
CA PRO A 847 7.92 44.32 -32.74
C PRO A 847 8.60 45.60 -32.15
N THR A 848 8.77 45.65 -30.82
CA THR A 848 9.61 46.62 -30.01
C THR A 848 9.08 48.09 -29.95
N PRO A 849 9.49 48.99 -29.00
CA PRO A 849 10.52 48.90 -27.94
C PRO A 849 10.07 49.35 -26.50
N ALA A 850 11.03 49.58 -25.58
CA ALA A 850 10.80 49.96 -24.16
C ALA A 850 11.76 51.06 -23.63
N PRO A 851 11.29 51.97 -22.73
CA PRO A 851 12.11 52.74 -21.77
C PRO A 851 11.48 52.87 -20.33
N THR A 852 12.16 52.53 -19.20
CA THR A 852 13.00 53.37 -18.27
C THR A 852 12.24 54.31 -17.26
N PRO A 853 12.81 54.78 -16.11
CA PRO A 853 12.12 54.66 -14.80
C PRO A 853 12.17 55.86 -13.79
N ALA A 854 11.64 55.63 -12.57
CA ALA A 854 11.84 56.35 -11.28
C ALA A 854 11.10 57.71 -11.08
N PRO A 855 10.79 58.14 -9.82
CA PRO A 855 11.79 58.69 -8.87
C PRO A 855 11.59 58.27 -7.38
N THR A 856 12.30 58.92 -6.45
CA THR A 856 12.33 58.62 -4.99
C THR A 856 12.55 59.86 -4.11
N PRO A 857 11.92 59.95 -2.92
CA PRO A 857 12.48 60.65 -1.74
C PRO A 857 12.40 59.76 -0.48
N SER A 858 13.49 59.44 0.24
CA SER A 858 14.30 60.25 1.19
C SER A 858 14.03 59.83 2.66
N LYS A 859 14.92 60.18 3.61
CA LYS A 859 15.05 59.51 4.93
C LYS A 859 14.94 60.44 6.16
N SER A 860 14.79 59.79 7.35
CA SER A 860 15.29 60.17 8.70
C SER A 860 14.17 60.45 9.74
N PRO A 861 14.35 60.20 11.07
CA PRO A 861 15.49 59.61 11.78
C PRO A 861 15.18 58.29 12.54
N SER A 862 16.19 57.74 13.23
CA SER A 862 16.09 56.58 14.13
C SER A 862 16.13 57.00 15.61
N PRO A 863 15.47 56.24 16.51
CA PRO A 863 15.91 56.09 17.90
C PRO A 863 16.54 54.70 18.17
N THR A 864 17.60 54.70 18.98
CA THR A 864 18.42 53.57 19.42
C THR A 864 17.70 52.72 20.50
N PRO A 865 17.94 51.39 20.62
CA PRO A 865 17.04 50.49 21.36
C PRO A 865 17.28 50.41 22.88
N THR A 866 16.35 49.75 23.58
CA THR A 866 16.54 49.22 24.95
C THR A 866 15.77 47.91 25.09
N THR A 867 16.36 46.92 25.77
CA THR A 867 15.86 45.55 25.90
C THR A 867 15.06 45.31 27.17
N ALA A 868 13.92 44.63 27.04
CA ALA A 868 13.21 43.92 28.12
C ALA A 868 12.45 42.73 27.50
N ALA A 869 12.14 41.71 28.29
CA ALA A 869 11.62 40.42 27.81
C ALA A 869 10.13 40.20 28.15
N THR A 870 9.65 38.97 27.88
CA THR A 870 8.26 38.46 28.03
C THR A 870 7.27 38.91 26.94
N SER A 871 6.26 38.11 26.55
CA SER A 871 5.89 36.74 26.99
C SER A 871 5.50 35.87 25.80
N ALA A 872 5.81 34.57 25.86
CA ALA A 872 5.16 33.57 25.01
C ALA A 872 3.76 33.28 25.57
N ALA A 873 2.76 33.17 24.70
CA ALA A 873 1.47 32.60 25.07
C ALA A 873 1.63 31.08 25.33
N PRO A 874 0.91 30.49 26.29
CA PRO A 874 1.27 29.19 26.84
C PRO A 874 0.92 28.02 25.91
N PRO A 875 1.68 26.90 25.97
CA PRO A 875 1.19 25.62 25.47
C PRO A 875 -0.02 25.19 26.30
N LEU A 876 -1.00 24.53 25.67
CA LEU A 876 -2.08 23.86 26.38
C LEU A 876 -1.51 22.67 27.16
N SER A 877 -1.35 22.87 28.47
CA SER A 877 -0.80 21.87 29.39
C SER A 877 -1.73 20.67 29.56
N SER A 878 -1.17 19.47 29.54
CA SER A 878 -1.86 18.24 29.90
C SER A 878 -2.33 18.25 31.37
N SER A 879 -3.62 18.49 31.58
CA SER A 879 -4.33 17.93 32.73
C SER A 879 -4.80 16.51 32.39
N GLY A 880 -4.79 15.61 33.38
CA GLY A 880 -4.82 14.16 33.10
C GLY A 880 -6.17 13.59 32.67
N GLY A 881 -6.10 12.50 31.89
CA GLY A 881 -7.08 11.41 31.96
C GLY A 881 -8.49 11.67 31.40
N ALA A 882 -8.63 12.52 30.38
CA ALA A 882 -9.91 12.71 29.68
C ALA A 882 -9.75 12.56 28.15
N SER A 883 -10.75 11.94 27.50
CA SER A 883 -10.86 11.89 26.04
C SER A 883 -11.08 13.30 25.47
N PRO A 884 -10.60 13.64 24.25
CA PRO A 884 -10.91 14.92 23.62
C PRO A 884 -12.44 15.12 23.51
N PRO A 885 -12.94 16.36 23.70
CA PRO A 885 -14.37 16.63 23.67
C PRO A 885 -14.94 16.47 22.25
N ILE A 886 -16.12 15.85 22.17
CA ILE A 886 -16.87 15.67 20.92
C ILE A 886 -17.20 17.03 20.33
N LEU A 887 -16.83 17.24 19.07
CA LEU A 887 -17.14 18.46 18.34
C LEU A 887 -18.66 18.56 18.10
N PHE A 888 -19.25 19.74 18.36
CA PHE A 888 -20.58 20.08 17.84
C PHE A 888 -20.50 21.29 16.92
N SER A 889 -21.00 21.15 15.69
CA SER A 889 -21.00 22.21 14.68
C SER A 889 -22.23 22.07 13.75
N PRO A 890 -23.32 22.82 13.96
CA PRO A 890 -24.47 22.79 13.07
C PRO A 890 -24.10 23.41 11.72
N TYR A 891 -24.73 22.93 10.65
CA TYR A 891 -24.53 23.48 9.30
C TYR A 891 -25.34 24.76 9.13
N LYS A 892 -24.80 25.71 8.36
CA LYS A 892 -25.46 26.95 7.93
C LYS A 892 -25.35 27.02 6.41
N ASP A 893 -26.48 27.12 5.72
CA ASP A 893 -26.45 27.39 4.28
C ASP A 893 -26.10 28.87 4.07
N ALA A 894 -24.95 29.17 3.50
CA ALA A 894 -24.45 30.52 3.32
C ALA A 894 -25.27 31.34 2.31
N SER A 895 -26.07 30.71 1.44
CA SER A 895 -26.98 31.39 0.51
C SER A 895 -28.29 31.79 1.20
N ILE A 896 -28.78 30.97 2.13
CA ILE A 896 -29.97 31.25 2.93
C ILE A 896 -29.70 32.46 3.84
N TYR A 897 -30.51 33.50 3.69
CA TYR A 897 -30.38 34.79 4.38
C TYR A 897 -29.04 35.52 4.16
N LEU A 898 -28.35 35.29 3.03
CA LEU A 898 -27.19 36.09 2.63
C LEU A 898 -27.57 37.57 2.41
N ASN A 899 -26.77 38.50 2.93
CA ASN A 899 -26.90 39.90 2.56
C ASN A 899 -26.16 40.17 1.24
N TRP A 900 -26.88 40.16 0.12
CA TRP A 900 -26.34 40.33 -1.23
C TRP A 900 -25.62 41.68 -1.49
N ASN A 901 -25.73 42.67 -0.59
CA ASN A 901 -24.97 43.93 -0.68
C ASN A 901 -23.64 43.91 0.09
N THR A 902 -23.48 43.02 1.09
CA THR A 902 -22.28 42.96 1.94
C THR A 902 -21.60 41.59 1.96
N TYR A 903 -22.22 40.58 1.35
CA TYR A 903 -21.84 39.16 1.35
C TYR A 903 -21.70 38.53 2.74
N GLN A 904 -22.29 39.15 3.76
CA GLN A 904 -22.31 38.63 5.14
C GLN A 904 -23.47 37.64 5.32
N MET A 905 -23.16 36.49 5.93
CA MET A 905 -24.18 35.49 6.25
C MET A 905 -25.14 35.99 7.34
N GLY A 906 -26.44 35.90 7.06
CA GLY A 906 -27.52 36.15 8.01
C GLY A 906 -28.26 34.88 8.42
N VAL A 907 -29.22 35.01 9.33
CA VAL A 907 -30.14 33.95 9.77
C VAL A 907 -31.46 34.58 10.24
N SER A 908 -32.58 33.86 10.21
CA SER A 908 -33.89 34.37 10.64
C SER A 908 -34.58 33.44 11.65
N LEU A 909 -34.18 33.55 12.92
CA LEU A 909 -34.66 32.64 13.98
C LEU A 909 -35.93 33.14 14.69
N SER A 910 -36.25 34.42 14.56
CA SER A 910 -37.40 35.09 15.18
C SER A 910 -38.40 35.65 14.15
N GLY A 911 -38.30 35.23 12.89
CA GLY A 911 -39.02 35.83 11.75
C GLY A 911 -38.37 37.13 11.22
N ALA A 912 -37.34 37.66 11.89
CA ALA A 912 -36.53 38.77 11.42
C ALA A 912 -35.12 38.33 11.06
N GLN A 913 -34.65 38.71 9.87
CA GLN A 913 -33.28 38.44 9.40
C GLN A 913 -32.27 39.29 10.16
N ALA A 914 -31.29 38.64 10.80
CA ALA A 914 -30.15 39.27 11.48
C ALA A 914 -28.83 38.73 10.93
N SER A 915 -27.70 39.36 11.25
CA SER A 915 -26.39 38.76 10.97
C SER A 915 -26.18 37.53 11.85
N LEU A 916 -25.59 36.47 11.29
CA LEU A 916 -25.28 35.26 12.05
C LEU A 916 -24.34 35.55 13.23
N LEU A 917 -23.35 36.43 13.05
CA LEU A 917 -22.45 36.85 14.13
C LEU A 917 -23.15 37.62 15.27
N SER A 918 -24.24 38.34 14.99
CA SER A 918 -25.08 38.96 16.04
C SER A 918 -26.03 37.97 16.73
N THR A 919 -26.17 36.76 16.18
CA THR A 919 -27.13 35.74 16.63
C THR A 919 -26.47 34.64 17.46
N LEU A 920 -25.27 34.18 17.07
CA LEU A 920 -24.48 33.18 17.82
C LEU A 920 -24.31 33.48 19.33
N PRO A 921 -24.13 34.74 19.80
CA PRO A 921 -24.06 35.05 21.24
C PRO A 921 -25.33 34.69 22.05
N GLN A 922 -26.46 34.40 21.41
CA GLN A 922 -27.67 33.90 22.07
C GLN A 922 -27.52 32.43 22.52
N VAL A 923 -26.53 31.71 22.01
CA VAL A 923 -26.13 30.36 22.44
C VAL A 923 -24.63 30.35 22.74
N PRO A 924 -24.19 30.92 23.88
CA PRO A 924 -22.76 31.13 24.16
C PRO A 924 -21.94 29.84 24.37
N ALA A 925 -22.58 28.67 24.42
CA ALA A 925 -21.92 27.36 24.40
C ALA A 925 -21.66 26.83 22.97
N LEU A 926 -22.29 27.41 21.94
CA LEU A 926 -21.99 27.11 20.55
C LEU A 926 -20.70 27.83 20.15
N SER A 927 -19.66 27.05 19.84
CA SER A 927 -18.30 27.58 19.59
C SER A 927 -17.78 27.35 18.17
N VAL A 928 -18.46 26.52 17.37
CA VAL A 928 -18.14 26.21 15.97
C VAL A 928 -19.44 26.20 15.16
N THR A 929 -19.37 26.57 13.88
CA THR A 929 -20.48 26.45 12.92
C THR A 929 -19.91 26.06 11.55
N THR A 930 -20.58 25.14 10.85
CA THR A 930 -20.14 24.69 9.52
C THR A 930 -20.80 25.56 8.46
N TRP A 931 -20.01 26.27 7.65
CA TRP A 931 -20.52 27.06 6.52
C TRP A 931 -20.65 26.16 5.30
N ALA A 932 -21.84 26.09 4.69
CA ALA A 932 -22.16 25.22 3.57
C ALA A 932 -22.80 26.03 2.41
N PHE A 933 -22.55 25.79 1.13
CA PHE A 933 -21.50 24.98 0.53
C PHE A 933 -20.70 25.84 -0.48
N ALA A 934 -19.39 25.61 -0.54
CA ALA A 934 -18.57 26.08 -1.66
C ALA A 934 -18.61 25.05 -2.81
N THR A 935 -18.95 25.47 -4.03
CA THR A 935 -19.12 24.59 -5.20
C THR A 935 -18.27 25.04 -6.41
N GLY A 936 -18.02 24.11 -7.32
CA GLY A 936 -17.12 24.30 -8.46
C GLY A 936 -15.66 23.92 -8.17
N ALA A 937 -14.74 24.37 -9.02
CA ALA A 937 -13.32 24.06 -8.88
C ALA A 937 -12.65 24.88 -7.78
N CYS A 938 -11.83 24.23 -6.95
CA CYS A 938 -11.03 24.88 -5.92
C CYS A 938 -10.22 26.07 -6.45
N GLY A 939 -10.12 27.14 -5.65
CA GLY A 939 -9.42 28.37 -6.05
C GLY A 939 -10.31 29.33 -6.85
N THR A 940 -11.31 28.83 -7.58
CA THR A 940 -12.32 29.61 -8.33
C THR A 940 -13.76 29.37 -7.84
N GLU A 941 -13.93 28.76 -6.66
CA GLU A 941 -15.20 28.28 -6.15
C GLU A 941 -16.23 29.38 -5.83
N THR A 942 -17.50 29.01 -5.79
CA THR A 942 -18.63 29.92 -5.52
C THR A 942 -19.55 29.40 -4.42
N TRP A 943 -20.30 30.30 -3.80
CA TRP A 943 -21.31 30.03 -2.78
C TRP A 943 -22.62 30.65 -3.27
N GLY A 944 -23.59 29.84 -3.70
CA GLY A 944 -24.84 30.35 -4.29
C GLY A 944 -24.63 31.32 -5.47
N GLY A 945 -23.54 31.18 -6.24
CA GLY A 945 -23.16 32.08 -7.32
C GLY A 945 -22.31 33.30 -6.92
N VAL A 946 -22.07 33.55 -5.62
CA VAL A 946 -21.11 34.56 -5.15
C VAL A 946 -19.71 33.95 -5.14
N SER A 947 -18.70 34.64 -5.67
CA SER A 947 -17.33 34.10 -5.64
C SER A 947 -16.80 33.97 -4.21
N GLY A 948 -16.07 32.88 -3.94
CA GLY A 948 -15.51 32.59 -2.62
C GLY A 948 -14.66 33.72 -2.04
N GLN A 949 -13.98 34.48 -2.91
CA GLN A 949 -13.19 35.64 -2.50
C GLN A 949 -14.03 36.74 -1.83
N MET A 950 -15.27 36.97 -2.28
CA MET A 950 -16.17 37.97 -1.68
C MET A 950 -16.76 37.48 -0.35
N ILE A 951 -17.16 36.20 -0.29
CA ILE A 951 -17.62 35.56 0.95
C ILE A 951 -16.52 35.57 2.02
N ALA A 952 -15.29 35.21 1.66
CA ALA A 952 -14.15 35.22 2.56
C ALA A 952 -13.85 36.64 3.09
N ALA A 953 -13.77 37.64 2.20
CA ALA A 953 -13.53 39.03 2.57
C ALA A 953 -14.60 39.61 3.52
N ALA A 954 -15.87 39.22 3.33
CA ALA A 954 -16.99 39.68 4.16
C ALA A 954 -17.07 39.01 5.54
N ASN A 955 -16.65 37.75 5.67
CA ASN A 955 -16.91 36.93 6.86
C ASN A 955 -15.65 36.55 7.65
N VAL A 956 -14.56 36.10 7.01
CA VAL A 956 -13.41 35.46 7.70
C VAL A 956 -12.82 36.32 8.82
N GLN A 957 -12.48 37.59 8.53
CA GLN A 957 -11.92 38.48 9.55
C GLN A 957 -12.96 38.89 10.60
N ALA A 958 -14.24 38.99 10.24
CA ALA A 958 -15.31 39.34 11.17
C ALA A 958 -15.52 38.22 12.22
N TRP A 959 -15.54 36.96 11.78
CA TRP A 959 -15.61 35.79 12.67
C TRP A 959 -14.35 35.65 13.52
N ALA A 960 -13.16 35.82 12.91
CA ALA A 960 -11.90 35.82 13.64
C ALA A 960 -11.81 36.93 14.71
N ASN A 961 -12.40 38.11 14.46
CA ASN A 961 -12.51 39.19 15.44
C ASN A 961 -13.53 38.88 16.55
N ALA A 962 -14.67 38.29 16.20
CA ALA A 962 -15.71 37.86 17.15
C ALA A 962 -15.32 36.66 18.02
N GLY A 963 -14.20 35.99 17.71
CA GLY A 963 -13.76 34.77 18.40
C GLY A 963 -14.56 33.51 18.02
N GLN A 964 -15.49 33.63 17.07
CA GLN A 964 -16.32 32.54 16.58
C GLN A 964 -15.51 31.67 15.61
N ARG A 965 -15.61 30.34 15.75
CA ARG A 965 -14.86 29.37 14.93
C ARG A 965 -15.76 28.72 13.88
N TYR A 966 -15.17 28.20 12.82
CA TYR A 966 -15.94 27.66 11.69
C TYR A 966 -15.24 26.50 10.97
N ILE A 967 -16.05 25.67 10.33
CA ILE A 967 -15.64 24.70 9.31
C ILE A 967 -16.15 25.20 7.96
N VAL A 968 -15.39 25.01 6.89
CA VAL A 968 -15.86 25.25 5.52
C VAL A 968 -16.24 23.92 4.89
N SER A 969 -17.52 23.75 4.54
CA SER A 969 -18.02 22.60 3.79
C SER A 969 -18.13 22.93 2.30
N THR A 970 -17.84 21.95 1.45
CA THR A 970 -17.79 22.08 -0.01
C THR A 970 -18.61 21.01 -0.71
N GLY A 971 -19.32 21.33 -1.79
CA GLY A 971 -20.12 20.37 -2.55
C GLY A 971 -21.61 20.43 -2.23
N GLY A 972 -22.18 19.30 -1.81
CA GLY A 972 -23.63 19.16 -1.57
C GLY A 972 -24.46 19.04 -2.85
N ALA A 973 -25.75 18.74 -2.70
CA ALA A 973 -26.69 18.38 -3.77
C ALA A 973 -26.88 19.46 -4.84
N GLN A 974 -26.54 20.72 -4.54
CA GLN A 974 -26.63 21.86 -5.45
C GLN A 974 -25.41 22.01 -6.38
N GLY A 975 -24.33 21.24 -6.17
CA GLY A 975 -23.24 21.13 -7.15
C GLY A 975 -21.91 20.65 -6.59
N ALA A 976 -21.26 19.74 -7.32
CA ALA A 976 -19.94 19.20 -6.97
C ALA A 976 -18.88 20.28 -6.68
N PHE A 977 -18.01 19.98 -5.70
CA PHE A 977 -16.72 20.63 -5.54
C PHE A 977 -15.61 19.70 -6.05
N THR A 978 -14.65 20.23 -6.81
CA THR A 978 -13.56 19.46 -7.43
C THR A 978 -12.21 20.16 -7.27
N CYS A 979 -11.09 19.43 -7.32
CA CYS A 979 -9.78 20.06 -7.22
C CYS A 979 -8.66 19.28 -7.94
N GLY A 980 -8.15 19.86 -9.04
CA GLY A 980 -7.20 19.17 -9.93
C GLY A 980 -5.73 19.20 -9.49
N ASN A 981 -5.30 20.15 -8.65
CA ASN A 981 -3.89 20.31 -8.28
C ASN A 981 -3.70 20.92 -6.88
N ASP A 982 -2.48 20.80 -6.34
CA ASP A 982 -2.16 21.24 -4.97
C ASP A 982 -2.15 22.77 -4.81
N ASN A 983 -1.75 23.52 -5.84
CA ASN A 983 -1.69 24.99 -5.78
C ASN A 983 -3.08 25.62 -5.58
N ASP A 984 -4.07 25.13 -6.32
CA ASP A 984 -5.42 25.68 -6.28
C ASP A 984 -6.18 25.21 -5.02
N PHE A 985 -5.82 24.03 -4.49
CA PHE A 985 -6.27 23.58 -3.17
C PHE A 985 -5.68 24.44 -2.04
N LEU A 986 -4.38 24.73 -2.08
CA LEU A 986 -3.73 25.64 -1.13
C LEU A 986 -4.26 27.07 -1.27
N THR A 987 -4.65 27.51 -2.47
CA THR A 987 -5.31 28.79 -2.72
C THR A 987 -6.70 28.82 -2.08
N PHE A 988 -7.49 27.76 -2.25
CA PHE A 988 -8.77 27.57 -1.57
C PHE A 988 -8.63 27.61 -0.04
N ILE A 989 -7.74 26.80 0.55
CA ILE A 989 -7.56 26.76 2.01
C ILE A 989 -7.12 28.13 2.54
N ASN A 990 -6.09 28.76 1.93
CA ASN A 990 -5.56 30.04 2.40
C ASN A 990 -6.57 31.18 2.31
N ARG A 991 -7.57 31.11 1.42
CA ARG A 991 -8.66 32.09 1.35
C ARG A 991 -9.54 32.11 2.60
N TYR A 992 -9.76 30.95 3.23
CA TYR A 992 -10.57 30.82 4.45
C TYR A 992 -9.74 30.63 5.72
N ASN A 993 -8.41 30.50 5.60
CA ASN A 993 -7.47 30.29 6.69
C ASN A 993 -7.44 31.48 7.67
N SER A 994 -7.74 31.20 8.94
CA SER A 994 -7.61 32.14 10.04
C SER A 994 -7.48 31.38 11.36
N ARG A 995 -7.22 32.09 12.46
CA ARG A 995 -7.25 31.52 13.83
C ARG A 995 -8.60 30.88 14.22
N SER A 996 -9.65 31.13 13.44
CA SER A 996 -11.00 30.61 13.64
C SER A 996 -11.35 29.41 12.75
N LEU A 997 -10.56 29.10 11.72
CA LEU A 997 -10.78 27.90 10.90
C LEU A 997 -10.47 26.66 11.74
N VAL A 998 -11.40 25.71 11.79
CA VAL A 998 -11.30 24.43 12.51
C VAL A 998 -10.96 23.29 11.55
N GLY A 999 -11.45 23.36 10.31
CA GLY A 999 -11.26 22.33 9.32
C GLY A 999 -12.00 22.58 8.02
N ILE A 1000 -11.81 21.66 7.09
CA ILE A 1000 -12.54 21.58 5.82
C ILE A 1000 -13.37 20.28 5.83
N ASP A 1001 -14.58 20.37 5.30
CA ASP A 1001 -15.50 19.26 5.09
C ASP A 1001 -15.81 19.12 3.59
N PHE A 1002 -15.80 17.89 3.08
CA PHE A 1002 -16.13 17.57 1.69
C PHE A 1002 -17.46 16.84 1.65
N ASP A 1003 -18.51 17.54 1.27
CA ASP A 1003 -19.83 16.98 1.04
C ASP A 1003 -19.91 16.40 -0.38
N ILE A 1004 -19.93 15.08 -0.44
CA ILE A 1004 -19.78 14.30 -1.67
C ILE A 1004 -21.05 13.48 -1.87
N GLU A 1005 -22.11 14.17 -2.31
CA GLU A 1005 -23.42 13.57 -2.60
C GLU A 1005 -23.91 13.75 -4.05
N ALA A 1006 -23.30 14.65 -4.84
CA ALA A 1006 -23.79 14.95 -6.19
C ALA A 1006 -22.69 15.44 -7.17
N GLY A 1007 -22.32 14.56 -8.12
CA GLY A 1007 -21.65 14.95 -9.37
C GLY A 1007 -20.13 14.81 -9.40
N GLN A 1008 -19.47 14.55 -8.26
CA GLN A 1008 -18.05 14.18 -8.26
C GLN A 1008 -17.83 12.82 -8.93
N THR A 1009 -16.83 12.70 -9.81
CA THR A 1009 -16.35 11.41 -10.32
C THR A 1009 -15.37 10.76 -9.34
N GLN A 1010 -15.00 9.49 -9.55
CA GLN A 1010 -13.94 8.86 -8.74
C GLN A 1010 -12.61 9.61 -8.87
N ALA A 1011 -12.32 10.21 -10.02
CA ALA A 1011 -11.11 11.02 -10.22
C ALA A 1011 -11.15 12.33 -9.43
N ASP A 1012 -12.34 12.94 -9.25
CA ASP A 1012 -12.49 14.13 -8.41
C ASP A 1012 -12.32 13.79 -6.92
N VAL A 1013 -12.91 12.68 -6.46
CA VAL A 1013 -12.75 12.17 -5.08
C VAL A 1013 -11.28 11.80 -4.81
N ASP A 1014 -10.64 11.11 -5.75
CA ASP A 1014 -9.20 10.78 -5.69
C ASP A 1014 -8.32 12.03 -5.69
N GLY A 1015 -8.69 13.05 -6.46
CA GLY A 1015 -8.10 14.39 -6.38
C GLY A 1015 -8.19 14.94 -4.97
N LEU A 1016 -9.41 15.09 -4.43
CA LEU A 1016 -9.64 15.65 -3.09
C LEU A 1016 -8.86 14.88 -2.00
N VAL A 1017 -8.92 13.55 -1.98
CA VAL A 1017 -8.20 12.73 -0.98
C VAL A 1017 -6.68 12.91 -1.09
N GLN A 1018 -6.11 12.97 -2.30
CA GLN A 1018 -4.69 13.29 -2.49
C GLN A 1018 -4.36 14.71 -1.99
N ARG A 1019 -5.17 15.73 -2.34
CA ARG A 1019 -4.90 17.12 -1.93
C ARG A 1019 -5.04 17.30 -0.42
N VAL A 1020 -5.98 16.62 0.24
CA VAL A 1020 -6.06 16.57 1.71
C VAL A 1020 -4.78 15.98 2.31
N LYS A 1021 -4.28 14.85 1.78
CA LYS A 1021 -3.04 14.23 2.27
C LYS A 1021 -1.82 15.14 2.15
N VAL A 1022 -1.73 15.95 1.08
CA VAL A 1022 -0.69 16.97 0.91
C VAL A 1022 -0.91 18.15 1.88
N ALA A 1023 -2.14 18.66 1.99
CA ALA A 1023 -2.47 19.79 2.84
C ALA A 1023 -2.29 19.51 4.34
N GLN A 1024 -2.43 18.26 4.80
CA GLN A 1024 -2.15 17.87 6.19
C GLN A 1024 -0.72 18.18 6.63
N ALA A 1025 0.27 18.14 5.73
CA ALA A 1025 1.65 18.52 6.04
C ALA A 1025 1.83 20.05 6.21
N VAL A 1026 0.94 20.85 5.60
CA VAL A 1026 0.96 22.33 5.66
C VAL A 1026 0.08 22.85 6.80
N PHE A 1027 -1.03 22.16 7.07
CA PHE A 1027 -2.06 22.54 8.05
C PHE A 1027 -2.39 21.39 9.02
N PRO A 1028 -1.41 20.88 9.81
CA PRO A 1028 -1.60 19.71 10.68
C PRO A 1028 -2.59 19.93 11.84
N GLY A 1029 -3.04 21.17 12.07
CA GLY A 1029 -4.07 21.51 13.06
C GLY A 1029 -5.50 21.60 12.52
N LEU A 1030 -5.73 21.38 11.21
CA LEU A 1030 -7.07 21.37 10.62
C LEU A 1030 -7.70 19.98 10.67
N ARG A 1031 -9.01 19.95 10.95
CA ARG A 1031 -9.87 18.78 10.73
C ARG A 1031 -10.15 18.59 9.23
N TRP A 1032 -10.25 17.34 8.80
CA TRP A 1032 -10.60 16.97 7.43
C TRP A 1032 -11.75 15.96 7.47
N SER A 1033 -12.96 16.39 7.11
CA SER A 1033 -14.17 15.56 7.10
C SER A 1033 -14.58 15.23 5.67
N PHE A 1034 -15.20 14.07 5.47
CA PHE A 1034 -15.93 13.72 4.25
C PHE A 1034 -17.38 13.41 4.64
N THR A 1035 -18.32 14.25 4.23
CA THR A 1035 -19.76 14.10 4.46
C THR A 1035 -20.38 13.26 3.35
N VAL A 1036 -21.05 12.16 3.72
CA VAL A 1036 -21.54 11.13 2.79
C VAL A 1036 -22.87 10.52 3.22
N ALA A 1037 -23.70 10.15 2.23
CA ALA A 1037 -25.00 9.51 2.42
C ALA A 1037 -24.89 8.06 2.97
N THR A 1038 -25.78 7.68 3.88
CA THR A 1038 -25.76 6.38 4.58
C THR A 1038 -27.15 5.84 4.89
N LEU A 1039 -27.26 4.52 5.10
CA LEU A 1039 -28.45 3.83 5.58
C LEU A 1039 -28.31 3.46 7.06
N GLY A 1040 -29.30 3.85 7.85
CA GLY A 1040 -29.38 3.64 9.30
C GLY A 1040 -30.09 2.35 9.71
N GLY A 1041 -30.00 1.28 8.93
CA GLY A 1041 -30.70 0.02 9.17
C GLY A 1041 -29.82 -1.21 8.98
N THR A 1042 -30.42 -2.30 8.48
CA THR A 1042 -29.73 -3.57 8.17
C THR A 1042 -29.33 -3.71 6.70
N ALA A 1043 -29.86 -2.87 5.81
CA ALA A 1043 -29.52 -2.85 4.39
C ALA A 1043 -28.01 -2.68 4.15
N GLN A 1044 -27.48 -3.36 3.12
CA GLN A 1044 -26.07 -3.30 2.74
C GLN A 1044 -25.90 -3.09 1.22
N PRO A 1045 -24.90 -2.30 0.77
CA PRO A 1045 -23.95 -1.53 1.59
C PRO A 1045 -24.64 -0.39 2.36
N SER A 1046 -24.21 -0.17 3.60
CA SER A 1046 -24.74 0.90 4.46
C SER A 1046 -24.25 2.32 4.08
N LEU A 1047 -23.28 2.44 3.17
CA LEU A 1047 -22.91 3.70 2.54
C LEU A 1047 -23.48 3.78 1.13
N GLY A 1048 -23.93 4.96 0.72
CA GLY A 1048 -24.27 5.25 -0.67
C GLY A 1048 -23.06 5.18 -1.60
N TYR A 1049 -23.32 5.25 -2.91
CA TYR A 1049 -22.30 5.18 -3.97
C TYR A 1049 -21.07 6.05 -3.70
N TYR A 1050 -21.26 7.35 -3.43
CA TYR A 1050 -20.16 8.26 -3.12
C TYR A 1050 -19.43 7.93 -1.81
N GLY A 1051 -20.13 7.42 -0.79
CA GLY A 1051 -19.50 6.95 0.44
C GLY A 1051 -18.54 5.78 0.19
N THR A 1052 -18.90 4.84 -0.68
CA THR A 1052 -17.97 3.75 -1.06
C THR A 1052 -16.82 4.24 -1.93
N MET A 1053 -17.02 5.23 -2.80
CA MET A 1053 -15.94 5.90 -3.55
C MET A 1053 -14.93 6.59 -2.63
N VAL A 1054 -15.41 7.32 -1.61
CA VAL A 1054 -14.61 8.01 -0.59
C VAL A 1054 -13.80 7.00 0.22
N MET A 1055 -14.44 5.96 0.77
CA MET A 1055 -13.73 4.92 1.53
C MET A 1055 -12.71 4.15 0.69
N SER A 1056 -13.02 3.88 -0.59
CA SER A 1056 -12.09 3.27 -1.55
C SER A 1056 -10.89 4.17 -1.82
N SER A 1057 -11.11 5.47 -1.99
CA SER A 1057 -10.06 6.47 -2.24
C SER A 1057 -9.15 6.69 -1.02
N ILE A 1058 -9.74 6.82 0.17
CA ILE A 1058 -9.02 6.94 1.45
C ILE A 1058 -8.10 5.74 1.68
N ALA A 1059 -8.58 4.52 1.39
CA ALA A 1059 -7.76 3.31 1.44
C ALA A 1059 -6.67 3.31 0.35
N ARG A 1060 -7.01 3.64 -0.91
CA ARG A 1060 -6.10 3.70 -2.07
C ARG A 1060 -4.90 4.61 -1.83
N TYR A 1061 -5.12 5.78 -1.23
CA TYR A 1061 -4.05 6.75 -0.95
C TYR A 1061 -3.49 6.67 0.47
N ALA A 1062 -4.00 5.78 1.31
CA ALA A 1062 -3.70 5.67 2.73
C ALA A 1062 -3.76 7.04 3.43
N LEU A 1063 -4.91 7.72 3.33
CA LEU A 1063 -5.15 8.95 4.08
C LEU A 1063 -5.35 8.60 5.57
N THR A 1064 -4.82 9.43 6.45
CA THR A 1064 -4.87 9.29 7.92
C THR A 1064 -5.32 10.62 8.54
N GLY A 1065 -5.81 10.64 9.79
CA GLY A 1065 -6.22 11.91 10.43
C GLY A 1065 -7.42 12.60 9.75
N TYR A 1066 -8.30 11.80 9.15
CA TYR A 1066 -9.57 12.19 8.53
C TYR A 1066 -10.75 11.75 9.39
N TYR A 1067 -11.93 12.27 9.07
CA TYR A 1067 -13.22 11.91 9.67
C TYR A 1067 -14.22 11.59 8.57
N ILE A 1068 -15.16 10.68 8.85
CA ILE A 1068 -16.31 10.39 7.98
C ILE A 1068 -17.57 10.90 8.67
N ASN A 1069 -18.24 11.86 8.07
CA ASN A 1069 -19.47 12.43 8.58
C ASN A 1069 -20.67 11.79 7.86
N LEU A 1070 -21.54 11.16 8.65
CA LEU A 1070 -22.66 10.37 8.17
C LEU A 1070 -23.92 11.22 8.07
N MET A 1071 -24.44 11.42 6.86
CA MET A 1071 -25.75 12.04 6.65
C MET A 1071 -26.86 11.07 7.07
N ALA A 1072 -27.34 11.25 8.29
CA ALA A 1072 -28.32 10.40 8.95
C ALA A 1072 -29.75 10.88 8.67
N MET A 1073 -30.07 10.96 7.38
CA MET A 1073 -31.31 11.51 6.81
C MET A 1073 -31.64 10.79 5.51
N ASP A 1074 -32.91 10.80 5.12
CA ASP A 1074 -33.42 10.37 3.82
C ASP A 1074 -33.04 8.93 3.45
N TYR A 1075 -33.30 8.03 4.40
CA TYR A 1075 -33.17 6.58 4.24
C TYR A 1075 -34.20 6.02 3.26
N GLY A 1076 -35.33 6.72 3.05
CA GLY A 1076 -36.35 6.34 2.10
C GLY A 1076 -37.33 5.30 2.65
N SER A 1077 -37.64 4.25 1.88
CA SER A 1077 -38.65 3.29 2.30
C SER A 1077 -38.19 2.40 3.47
N SER A 1078 -38.90 2.48 4.59
CA SER A 1078 -38.69 1.64 5.77
C SER A 1078 -38.76 0.13 5.47
N ALA A 1079 -39.53 -0.27 4.46
CA ALA A 1079 -39.72 -1.66 4.04
C ALA A 1079 -38.47 -2.35 3.47
N GLY A 1080 -37.39 -1.60 3.16
CA GLY A 1080 -36.11 -2.16 2.68
C GLY A 1080 -35.13 -2.56 3.78
N GLY A 1081 -35.41 -2.24 5.05
CA GLY A 1081 -34.39 -2.30 6.11
C GLY A 1081 -33.38 -1.15 6.04
N ASN A 1082 -33.75 -0.04 5.39
CA ASN A 1082 -32.92 1.15 5.20
C ASN A 1082 -32.71 1.94 6.52
N CYS A 1083 -33.61 1.78 7.48
CA CYS A 1083 -33.62 2.42 8.79
C CYS A 1083 -33.99 1.40 9.89
N ILE A 1084 -33.81 1.74 11.17
CA ILE A 1084 -34.43 1.00 12.28
C ILE A 1084 -35.92 1.36 12.32
N VAL A 1085 -36.81 0.37 12.30
CA VAL A 1085 -38.27 0.57 12.24
C VAL A 1085 -38.96 0.34 13.57
N SER A 1086 -39.94 1.19 13.89
CA SER A 1086 -40.81 1.02 15.05
C SER A 1086 -41.80 -0.13 14.84
N GLY A 1087 -41.75 -1.14 15.70
CA GLY A 1087 -42.65 -2.31 15.63
C GLY A 1087 -44.14 -2.01 15.85
N THR A 1088 -44.51 -0.77 16.23
CA THR A 1088 -45.91 -0.34 16.41
C THR A 1088 -46.44 0.56 15.30
N THR A 1089 -45.56 1.22 14.53
CA THR A 1089 -45.97 2.19 13.48
C THR A 1089 -45.40 1.88 12.10
N GLY A 1090 -44.39 1.01 11.98
CA GLY A 1090 -43.71 0.71 10.71
C GLY A 1090 -42.77 1.82 10.20
N GLN A 1091 -42.65 2.93 10.94
CA GLN A 1091 -41.87 4.11 10.54
C GLN A 1091 -40.45 4.10 11.11
N CYS A 1092 -39.56 4.84 10.47
CA CYS A 1092 -38.16 4.97 10.86
C CYS A 1092 -38.00 5.66 12.22
N GLN A 1093 -37.24 5.05 13.12
CA GLN A 1093 -36.81 5.61 14.40
C GLN A 1093 -35.50 6.36 14.18
N MET A 1094 -35.58 7.67 13.95
CA MET A 1094 -34.50 8.43 13.33
C MET A 1094 -33.22 8.48 14.17
N GLY A 1095 -33.31 8.67 15.48
CA GLY A 1095 -32.17 8.68 16.40
C GLY A 1095 -31.50 7.31 16.55
N LEU A 1096 -32.28 6.23 16.57
CA LEU A 1096 -31.74 4.87 16.56
C LEU A 1096 -31.11 4.51 15.21
N SER A 1097 -31.67 5.02 14.11
CA SER A 1097 -31.11 4.84 12.76
C SER A 1097 -29.79 5.60 12.59
N ALA A 1098 -29.69 6.82 13.12
CA ALA A 1098 -28.46 7.62 13.17
C ALA A 1098 -27.36 6.96 14.03
N VAL A 1099 -27.74 6.24 15.08
CA VAL A 1099 -26.81 5.39 15.85
C VAL A 1099 -26.40 4.15 15.06
N GLN A 1100 -27.35 3.50 14.38
CA GLN A 1100 -27.09 2.28 13.61
C GLN A 1100 -26.18 2.53 12.40
N SER A 1101 -26.27 3.67 11.71
CA SER A 1101 -25.35 4.01 10.61
C SER A 1101 -23.91 4.14 11.08
N ALA A 1102 -23.67 4.77 12.24
CA ALA A 1102 -22.34 4.84 12.86
C ALA A 1102 -21.81 3.45 13.26
N ILE A 1103 -22.67 2.59 13.82
CA ILE A 1103 -22.34 1.18 14.13
C ILE A 1103 -22.02 0.39 12.85
N ASN A 1104 -22.76 0.62 11.76
CA ASN A 1104 -22.55 -0.03 10.47
C ASN A 1104 -21.19 0.38 9.86
N LEU A 1105 -20.88 1.68 9.82
CA LEU A 1105 -19.60 2.20 9.32
C LEU A 1105 -18.42 1.65 10.13
N HIS A 1106 -18.52 1.68 11.46
CA HIS A 1106 -17.52 1.12 12.38
C HIS A 1106 -17.24 -0.35 12.07
N LYS A 1107 -18.29 -1.17 11.92
CA LYS A 1107 -18.16 -2.62 11.64
C LYS A 1107 -17.66 -2.93 10.23
N ALA A 1108 -18.13 -2.20 9.21
CA ALA A 1108 -17.81 -2.48 7.81
C ALA A 1108 -16.37 -2.10 7.43
N TYR A 1109 -15.81 -1.05 8.05
CA TYR A 1109 -14.49 -0.51 7.69
C TYR A 1109 -13.47 -0.54 8.84
N ASN A 1110 -13.83 -1.07 10.01
CA ASN A 1110 -13.03 -1.03 11.24
C ASN A 1110 -12.59 0.41 11.62
N LEU A 1111 -13.42 1.39 11.28
CA LEU A 1111 -13.21 2.82 11.59
C LEU A 1111 -13.49 3.05 13.09
N PRO A 1112 -12.54 3.57 13.89
CA PRO A 1112 -12.83 3.87 15.30
C PRO A 1112 -13.88 4.98 15.39
N TYR A 1113 -14.77 4.91 16.38
CA TYR A 1113 -15.83 5.91 16.57
C TYR A 1113 -15.29 7.34 16.66
N SER A 1114 -14.08 7.54 17.19
CA SER A 1114 -13.38 8.83 17.23
C SER A 1114 -13.03 9.44 15.85
N GLN A 1115 -13.22 8.71 14.75
CA GLN A 1115 -13.13 9.20 13.36
C GLN A 1115 -14.50 9.26 12.65
N ILE A 1116 -15.60 8.99 13.36
CA ILE A 1116 -16.97 9.03 12.83
C ILE A 1116 -17.69 10.26 13.37
N GLU A 1117 -18.34 11.01 12.49
CA GLU A 1117 -19.25 12.11 12.82
C GLU A 1117 -20.65 11.79 12.29
N VAL A 1118 -21.69 12.42 12.83
CA VAL A 1118 -23.08 12.19 12.38
C VAL A 1118 -23.83 13.51 12.22
N THR A 1119 -24.46 13.67 11.06
CA THR A 1119 -25.32 14.81 10.69
C THR A 1119 -26.75 14.32 10.44
N PRO A 1120 -27.64 14.36 11.43
CA PRO A 1120 -29.07 14.20 11.19
C PRO A 1120 -29.67 15.50 10.62
N MET A 1121 -30.73 15.35 9.84
CA MET A 1121 -31.62 16.44 9.44
C MET A 1121 -32.69 16.63 10.52
N ILE A 1122 -32.90 17.86 11.01
CA ILE A 1122 -33.77 18.12 12.19
C ILE A 1122 -35.23 18.40 11.82
N GLY A 1123 -36.20 17.89 12.59
CA GLY A 1123 -37.60 17.92 12.19
C GLY A 1123 -37.87 16.98 11.01
N GLY A 1124 -38.85 17.28 10.16
CA GLY A 1124 -39.16 16.46 8.99
C GLY A 1124 -38.06 16.52 7.92
N ASN A 1125 -37.86 15.39 7.23
CA ASN A 1125 -36.93 15.23 6.10
C ASN A 1125 -37.66 15.39 4.76
N ASP A 1126 -36.94 15.23 3.64
CA ASP A 1126 -37.56 15.21 2.30
C ASP A 1126 -38.32 13.91 2.05
N THR A 1127 -37.91 12.82 2.71
CA THR A 1127 -38.60 11.53 2.78
C THR A 1127 -39.85 11.62 3.67
N PRO A 1128 -41.06 11.28 3.16
CA PRO A 1128 -42.27 11.23 3.98
C PRO A 1128 -42.15 10.30 5.20
N ASP A 1129 -42.80 10.69 6.29
CA ASP A 1129 -42.80 10.00 7.60
C ASP A 1129 -41.44 9.88 8.33
N GLU A 1130 -40.32 10.35 7.75
CA GLU A 1130 -39.09 10.60 8.49
C GLU A 1130 -39.17 11.95 9.23
N THR A 1131 -38.95 11.93 10.56
CA THR A 1131 -38.87 13.14 11.39
C THR A 1131 -37.93 12.92 12.56
N PHE A 1132 -36.85 13.71 12.64
CA PHE A 1132 -35.91 13.69 13.75
C PHE A 1132 -36.36 14.63 14.87
N THR A 1133 -36.65 14.07 16.04
CA THR A 1133 -37.25 14.76 17.20
C THR A 1133 -36.21 15.19 18.24
N ILE A 1134 -36.64 15.92 19.27
CA ILE A 1134 -35.78 16.26 20.43
C ILE A 1134 -35.39 15.00 21.24
N ASP A 1135 -36.20 13.95 21.26
CA ASP A 1135 -35.84 12.68 21.93
C ASP A 1135 -34.77 11.90 21.17
N ASP A 1136 -34.74 12.01 19.84
CA ASP A 1136 -33.68 11.47 18.98
C ASP A 1136 -32.33 12.16 19.23
N VAL A 1137 -32.32 13.47 19.53
CA VAL A 1137 -31.11 14.18 20.02
C VAL A 1137 -30.57 13.52 21.28
N SER A 1138 -31.45 13.19 22.24
CA SER A 1138 -31.03 12.51 23.48
C SER A 1138 -30.46 11.11 23.21
N THR A 1139 -31.00 10.40 22.21
CA THR A 1139 -30.52 9.07 21.80
C THR A 1139 -29.13 9.15 21.17
N LEU A 1140 -28.96 10.04 20.20
CA LEU A 1140 -27.70 10.19 19.46
C LEU A 1140 -26.58 10.77 20.35
N THR A 1141 -26.86 11.76 21.19
CA THR A 1141 -25.85 12.35 22.10
C THR A 1141 -25.37 11.38 23.19
N LYS A 1142 -26.25 10.52 23.73
CA LYS A 1142 -25.85 9.45 24.66
C LYS A 1142 -24.88 8.47 24.00
N PHE A 1143 -25.25 7.94 22.83
CA PHE A 1143 -24.39 7.04 22.06
C PHE A 1143 -23.04 7.69 21.72
N ALA A 1144 -23.07 8.95 21.27
CA ALA A 1144 -21.88 9.71 20.92
C ALA A 1144 -20.88 9.77 22.08
N VAL A 1145 -21.31 10.16 23.28
CA VAL A 1145 -20.40 10.25 24.43
C VAL A 1145 -19.99 8.88 24.95
N GLN A 1146 -20.88 7.88 24.96
CA GLN A 1146 -20.56 6.52 25.41
C GLN A 1146 -19.48 5.85 24.56
N ASN A 1147 -19.44 6.14 23.25
CA ASN A 1147 -18.52 5.51 22.30
C ASN A 1147 -17.38 6.43 21.85
N GLY A 1148 -17.40 7.71 22.25
CA GLY A 1148 -16.40 8.71 21.87
C GLY A 1148 -16.43 9.05 20.37
N LEU A 1149 -17.60 9.38 19.82
CA LEU A 1149 -17.71 9.84 18.42
C LEU A 1149 -16.82 11.07 18.17
N GLY A 1150 -16.26 11.17 16.97
CA GLY A 1150 -15.41 12.29 16.57
C GLY A 1150 -16.15 13.64 16.59
N GLY A 1151 -17.43 13.66 16.23
CA GLY A 1151 -18.27 14.85 16.22
C GLY A 1151 -19.75 14.57 16.01
N LEU A 1152 -20.57 15.60 16.21
CA LEU A 1152 -21.99 15.66 15.84
C LEU A 1152 -22.29 16.99 15.15
N HIS A 1153 -23.24 16.96 14.24
CA HIS A 1153 -23.71 18.13 13.51
C HIS A 1153 -25.23 18.13 13.46
N MET A 1154 -25.82 19.01 12.65
CA MET A 1154 -27.22 18.92 12.25
C MET A 1154 -27.46 19.74 10.96
N TRP A 1155 -28.38 19.27 10.13
CA TRP A 1155 -28.91 20.01 8.97
C TRP A 1155 -30.30 20.60 9.31
N SER A 1156 -30.42 21.90 9.63
CA SER A 1156 -29.38 22.94 9.69
C SER A 1156 -29.76 24.01 10.72
N LEU A 1157 -28.85 24.93 11.03
CA LEU A 1157 -29.09 26.08 11.92
C LEU A 1157 -30.20 27.01 11.40
N ASP A 1158 -30.37 27.13 10.08
CA ASP A 1158 -31.49 27.87 9.46
C ASP A 1158 -32.85 27.23 9.75
N ARG A 1159 -32.86 25.94 10.11
CA ARG A 1159 -34.06 25.17 10.40
C ARG A 1159 -34.39 25.12 11.89
N ASP A 1160 -33.55 25.64 12.77
CA ASP A 1160 -33.74 25.53 14.23
C ASP A 1160 -34.71 26.59 14.81
N THR A 1161 -35.88 26.70 14.18
CA THR A 1161 -37.09 27.42 14.63
C THR A 1161 -38.31 26.67 14.10
N ASP A 1162 -39.39 26.60 14.87
CA ASP A 1162 -40.58 25.79 14.55
C ASP A 1162 -41.41 26.33 13.38
N CYS A 1163 -41.98 25.42 12.60
CA CYS A 1163 -43.10 25.66 11.70
C CYS A 1163 -44.08 24.46 11.71
N PRO A 1164 -45.28 24.57 11.09
CA PRO A 1164 -46.30 23.53 11.16
C PRO A 1164 -45.80 22.16 10.66
N PRO A 1165 -46.23 21.03 11.27
CA PRO A 1165 -45.80 19.71 10.86
C PRO A 1165 -46.06 19.38 9.38
N GLY A 1166 -45.09 18.73 8.74
CA GLY A 1166 -45.04 18.51 7.29
C GLY A 1166 -43.66 18.06 6.80
N PRO A 1167 -43.42 18.04 5.47
CA PRO A 1167 -42.14 17.67 4.88
C PRO A 1167 -41.02 18.68 5.21
N ALA A 1168 -39.80 18.43 4.74
CA ALA A 1168 -38.68 19.35 4.86
C ALA A 1168 -39.03 20.80 4.45
N SER A 1169 -38.39 21.74 5.16
CA SER A 1169 -38.40 23.17 4.87
C SER A 1169 -36.99 23.72 5.05
N PRO A 1170 -36.47 24.57 4.15
CA PRO A 1170 -35.09 25.07 4.23
C PRO A 1170 -34.86 26.07 5.37
N THR A 1171 -35.92 26.64 5.97
CA THR A 1171 -35.82 27.74 6.94
C THR A 1171 -36.60 27.53 8.25
N CYS A 1172 -37.02 26.29 8.53
CA CYS A 1172 -37.67 25.91 9.79
C CYS A 1172 -37.72 24.38 9.96
N ASN A 1173 -37.96 23.91 11.18
CA ASN A 1173 -38.18 22.50 11.48
C ASN A 1173 -39.69 22.22 11.52
N THR A 1174 -40.09 21.14 10.85
CA THR A 1174 -41.46 20.64 10.81
C THR A 1174 -41.74 19.55 11.84
N TYR A 1175 -40.93 19.45 12.90
CA TYR A 1175 -41.36 18.84 14.16
C TYR A 1175 -42.26 19.82 14.92
N GLY A 1176 -41.99 21.14 14.81
CA GLY A 1176 -42.93 22.20 15.19
C GLY A 1176 -43.17 22.37 16.69
N GLN A 1177 -42.31 21.77 17.52
CA GLN A 1177 -42.41 21.75 18.99
C GLN A 1177 -41.04 21.88 19.69
N ALA A 1178 -39.95 22.19 18.96
CA ALA A 1178 -38.61 22.32 19.54
C ALA A 1178 -38.36 23.71 20.16
N GLY A 1179 -39.08 24.73 19.68
CA GLY A 1179 -38.83 26.14 19.94
C GLY A 1179 -37.61 26.68 19.18
N THR A 1180 -37.48 28.01 19.15
CA THR A 1180 -36.30 28.68 18.58
C THR A 1180 -35.01 28.22 19.27
N LEU A 1181 -34.06 27.75 18.47
CA LEU A 1181 -32.78 27.14 18.87
C LEU A 1181 -32.93 25.87 19.72
N GLY A 1182 -34.04 25.15 19.58
CA GLY A 1182 -34.37 23.96 20.36
C GLY A 1182 -33.39 22.81 20.15
N PHE A 1183 -33.08 22.47 18.90
CA PHE A 1183 -32.15 21.38 18.58
C PHE A 1183 -30.71 21.73 18.97
N THR A 1184 -30.25 22.95 18.67
CA THR A 1184 -28.93 23.46 19.08
C THR A 1184 -28.75 23.35 20.60
N LYS A 1185 -29.75 23.76 21.39
CA LYS A 1185 -29.72 23.65 22.86
C LYS A 1185 -29.76 22.19 23.33
N ALA A 1186 -30.54 21.34 22.68
CA ALA A 1186 -30.63 19.92 23.02
C ALA A 1186 -29.30 19.18 22.78
N PHE A 1187 -28.63 19.41 21.64
CA PHE A 1187 -27.32 18.80 21.35
C PHE A 1187 -26.25 19.27 22.35
N LEU A 1188 -26.14 20.57 22.58
CA LEU A 1188 -25.19 21.14 23.55
C LEU A 1188 -25.45 20.64 24.99
N SER A 1189 -26.72 20.48 25.38
CA SER A 1189 -27.10 19.93 26.69
C SER A 1189 -26.73 18.45 26.81
N GLY A 1190 -27.05 17.63 25.81
CA GLY A 1190 -26.75 16.19 25.78
C GLY A 1190 -25.26 15.89 25.84
N LEU A 1191 -24.43 16.67 25.16
CA LEU A 1191 -22.97 16.55 25.18
C LEU A 1191 -22.33 17.08 26.47
N ALA A 1192 -22.98 17.99 27.20
CA ALA A 1192 -22.47 18.52 28.47
C ALA A 1192 -22.79 17.63 29.69
N ALA A 1193 -23.96 16.96 29.68
CA ALA A 1193 -24.53 16.26 30.84
C ALA A 1193 -23.67 15.10 31.41
N THR A 1194 -22.75 14.58 30.61
CA THR A 1194 -21.93 13.38 30.86
C THR A 1194 -20.54 13.66 31.43
N THR A 1195 -20.20 14.94 31.68
CA THR A 1195 -18.86 15.35 32.17
C THR A 1195 -18.66 15.23 33.69
N LYS A 1196 -19.63 14.67 34.44
CA LYS A 1196 -19.45 14.29 35.84
C LYS A 1196 -18.92 12.85 35.95
N PRO A 1197 -17.98 12.56 36.87
CA PRO A 1197 -17.48 11.20 37.07
C PRO A 1197 -18.62 10.30 37.56
N PHE A 1198 -18.92 9.26 36.77
CA PHE A 1198 -19.91 8.26 37.13
C PHE A 1198 -19.28 7.26 38.11
N VAL A 1199 -19.89 7.11 39.29
CA VAL A 1199 -19.49 6.08 40.27
C VAL A 1199 -19.93 4.72 39.73
N ALA A 1200 -19.10 3.68 39.93
CA ALA A 1200 -19.40 2.34 39.46
C ALA A 1200 -20.72 1.80 40.04
N LEU A 1201 -21.45 1.04 39.22
CA LEU A 1201 -22.61 0.25 39.61
C LEU A 1201 -22.44 -1.17 39.08
N ASP A 1202 -22.16 -2.10 39.99
CA ASP A 1202 -22.23 -3.54 39.73
C ASP A 1202 -23.65 -4.06 40.03
N ALA A 1203 -24.15 -4.89 39.12
CA ALA A 1203 -25.12 -5.98 39.35
C ALA A 1203 -26.55 -5.61 39.87
N PRO A 1204 -27.52 -6.56 39.80
CA PRO A 1204 -28.94 -6.22 39.76
C PRO A 1204 -29.82 -6.75 40.93
N ASP A 1205 -31.13 -6.55 40.74
CA ASP A 1205 -32.30 -7.21 41.35
C ASP A 1205 -32.97 -6.62 42.62
N ASP A 1206 -34.17 -6.08 42.36
CA ASP A 1206 -35.44 -6.19 43.11
C ASP A 1206 -35.83 -5.31 44.34
N VAL A 1207 -37.16 -5.17 44.50
CA VAL A 1207 -37.97 -4.68 45.65
C VAL A 1207 -38.17 -3.15 45.91
N VAL A 1208 -39.12 -2.55 45.15
CA VAL A 1208 -40.38 -1.88 45.62
C VAL A 1208 -40.37 -0.65 46.60
N THR A 1209 -41.34 0.28 46.36
CA THR A 1209 -41.93 1.35 47.22
C THR A 1209 -41.27 2.74 47.44
N SER A 1210 -41.66 3.70 46.57
CA SER A 1210 -42.46 4.92 46.88
C SER A 1210 -41.99 6.09 47.78
N ALA A 1211 -42.54 7.28 47.45
CA ALA A 1211 -42.58 8.58 48.15
C ALA A 1211 -41.35 9.49 48.01
N LEU A 1212 -41.44 10.85 48.03
CA LEU A 1212 -42.38 11.89 47.57
C LEU A 1212 -41.96 13.20 48.28
N TRP A 1213 -41.92 14.34 47.56
CA TRP A 1213 -41.75 15.72 48.09
C TRP A 1213 -40.38 16.06 48.76
N ALA A 1214 -39.96 17.33 48.90
CA ALA A 1214 -40.14 18.54 48.08
C ALA A 1214 -39.10 19.63 48.48
N SER A 1215 -38.66 20.44 47.51
CA SER A 1215 -37.95 21.73 47.71
C SER A 1215 -38.95 22.84 48.17
N PRO A 1216 -38.58 24.10 48.55
CA PRO A 1216 -37.32 24.84 48.23
C PRO A 1216 -36.80 25.88 49.27
N SER A 1217 -35.82 26.72 48.84
CA SER A 1217 -35.56 28.15 49.19
C SER A 1217 -34.20 28.46 49.86
N ALA A 1218 -33.52 29.60 49.65
CA ALA A 1218 -33.52 30.60 48.56
C ALA A 1218 -32.30 31.58 48.68
N THR A 1219 -31.91 32.25 47.57
CA THR A 1219 -31.22 33.56 47.39
C THR A 1219 -30.14 34.08 48.40
N ARG A 1220 -28.91 34.52 48.06
CA ARG A 1220 -28.31 35.35 46.96
C ARG A 1220 -28.21 36.88 47.24
N ALA A 1221 -27.01 37.42 47.54
CA ALA A 1221 -26.62 38.85 47.38
C ALA A 1221 -25.10 39.13 47.58
N ALA A 1222 -24.59 40.27 47.10
CA ALA A 1222 -23.24 40.89 47.25
C ALA A 1222 -23.32 42.37 46.77
N PRO A 1223 -22.25 43.17 46.53
CA PRO A 1223 -20.94 43.43 47.20
C PRO A 1223 -20.75 44.95 47.57
N LEU A 1224 -19.55 45.45 47.95
CA LEU A 1224 -18.85 46.68 47.41
C LEU A 1224 -17.74 47.35 48.28
N LEU A 1225 -16.58 47.63 47.64
CA LEU A 1225 -15.62 48.78 47.68
C LEU A 1225 -15.08 49.51 48.96
N GLY A 1226 -13.73 49.68 49.00
CA GLY A 1226 -13.00 50.94 49.37
C GLY A 1226 -12.10 50.98 50.65
N VAL A 1227 -11.06 51.84 50.83
CA VAL A 1227 -9.97 52.37 49.95
C VAL A 1227 -8.90 53.21 50.75
N LEU A 1228 -7.60 53.17 50.36
CA LEU A 1228 -6.43 54.09 50.67
C LEU A 1228 -5.73 54.23 52.08
N VAL A 1229 -4.45 53.76 52.14
CA VAL A 1229 -3.15 54.43 52.53
C VAL A 1229 -2.79 54.95 53.96
N GLY A 1230 -1.54 54.62 54.42
CA GLY A 1230 -0.76 55.33 55.48
C GLY A 1230 0.63 54.72 55.83
N VAL A 1231 1.74 55.50 55.80
CA VAL A 1231 3.21 55.15 55.85
C VAL A 1231 4.02 56.48 56.13
N PRO A 1232 5.33 56.62 56.58
CA PRO A 1232 6.52 55.73 56.85
C PRO A 1232 7.31 55.98 58.20
N VAL A 1233 8.61 55.57 58.28
CA VAL A 1233 9.75 55.99 59.18
C VAL A 1233 9.90 55.27 60.56
N GLY A 1234 11.09 54.90 61.09
CA GLY A 1234 12.50 54.87 60.59
C GLY A 1234 13.58 54.69 61.71
N ILE A 1235 14.90 54.72 61.36
CA ILE A 1235 16.13 54.72 62.25
C ILE A 1235 16.57 53.34 62.83
N VAL A 1236 17.84 53.02 63.18
CA VAL A 1236 19.16 52.92 62.45
C VAL A 1236 20.32 52.63 63.43
N LEU A 1237 21.28 51.72 63.10
CA LEU A 1237 22.72 51.55 63.49
C LEU A 1237 23.13 50.06 63.20
N GLY A 1238 24.34 49.62 62.84
CA GLY A 1238 25.65 50.17 62.40
C GLY A 1238 26.49 49.01 61.78
N MET A 1239 27.38 49.18 60.77
CA MET A 1239 28.82 49.54 60.87
C MET A 1239 29.70 48.54 61.68
N LEU A 1240 30.92 48.07 61.34
CA LEU A 1240 31.98 48.23 60.28
C LEU A 1240 32.98 47.00 60.47
N ALA A 1241 34.01 46.63 59.66
CA ALA A 1241 34.53 46.93 58.32
C ALA A 1241 35.74 46.00 57.91
N PHE A 1242 35.88 45.66 56.61
CA PHE A 1242 37.12 45.21 55.89
C PHE A 1242 37.84 43.91 56.37
N GLY A 1243 38.75 43.27 55.60
CA GLY A 1243 39.09 43.39 54.17
C GLY A 1243 40.54 43.02 53.80
N ALA A 1244 40.75 42.34 52.66
CA ALA A 1244 42.01 42.20 51.88
C ALA A 1244 43.22 41.42 52.50
N TYR A 1245 44.25 40.97 51.74
CA TYR A 1245 44.32 40.31 50.41
C TYR A 1245 45.76 39.76 50.16
N ARG A 1246 45.94 38.78 49.26
CA ARG A 1246 47.20 38.42 48.53
C ARG A 1246 48.42 37.88 49.31
N LEU A 1247 48.92 36.73 48.85
CA LEU A 1247 50.25 36.64 48.23
C LEU A 1247 50.26 35.58 47.12
N ARG A 1248 51.16 35.71 46.12
CA ARG A 1248 51.28 34.86 44.92
C ARG A 1248 52.71 34.34 44.79
N SER A 1249 52.90 33.09 44.37
CA SER A 1249 54.13 32.70 43.67
C SER A 1249 53.99 31.43 42.83
N LYS A 1250 54.21 31.57 41.50
CA LYS A 1250 54.94 30.66 40.58
C LYS A 1250 54.49 29.18 40.48
N ARG A 1251 54.66 28.41 39.39
CA ARG A 1251 54.89 28.52 37.92
C ARG A 1251 54.82 27.04 37.43
N ALA A 1252 54.44 26.68 36.21
CA ALA A 1252 53.91 27.42 35.05
C ALA A 1252 52.46 26.95 34.78
N ALA A 1253 51.47 27.79 34.46
CA ALA A 1253 51.35 28.82 33.41
C ALA A 1253 51.20 28.19 32.01
N VAL A 1254 50.21 28.58 31.19
CA VAL A 1254 49.82 29.96 30.84
C VAL A 1254 48.29 30.18 30.71
N VAL A 1255 47.72 31.08 31.56
CA VAL A 1255 46.76 32.19 31.26
C VAL A 1255 45.32 31.83 30.76
N VAL A 1256 44.23 31.93 31.57
CA VAL A 1256 43.38 33.12 32.00
C VAL A 1256 42.04 33.19 31.21
N GLN A 1257 40.83 33.53 31.70
CA GLN A 1257 40.21 33.95 33.00
C GLN A 1257 38.72 33.47 33.03
N GLN A 1258 38.16 32.88 34.11
CA GLN A 1258 37.53 33.40 35.36
C GLN A 1258 36.01 33.77 35.33
N HIS A 1259 35.30 33.23 36.35
CA HIS A 1259 34.14 33.77 37.11
C HIS A 1259 32.74 33.89 36.40
N ILE A 1260 31.59 33.43 36.93
CA ILE A 1260 31.07 33.04 38.29
C ILE A 1260 30.78 34.25 39.22
N PRO A 1261 29.66 34.35 39.98
CA PRO A 1261 28.49 33.44 40.11
C PRO A 1261 27.10 34.08 39.81
N LYS A 1262 26.15 33.24 39.42
CA LYS A 1262 24.90 33.08 40.16
C LYS A 1262 24.35 31.66 39.97
#